data_AF-A0A7Y6WZE1-F1
#
_entry.id   AF-A0A7Y6WZE1-F1
#
_cell.length_a   1.000
_cell.length_b   1.000
_cell.length_c   1.000
_cell.angle_alpha   90.00
_cell.angle_beta   90.00
_cell.angle_gamma   90.00
#
_symmetry.space_group_name_H-M   'P 1'
#
loop_
_entity.id
_entity.type
_entity.pdbx_description
1 polymer ?
#
loop_
_entity_poly.entity_id
_entity_poly.type
_entity_poly.pdbx_seq_one_letter_code
_entity_poly.pdbx_strand_id
1 'polypeptide(L)'
;MALRFTLGHALRSFASVARRKPVSVQIPGAPIRPTAQMLEGAIGAAVAALEQLPGAELLAATGAGVHPVDSPAAATLALLALAECEAHGRAQVEACVRRLRSSRDATGCWRFSPELKLPGAGESARALVALTQWNIPLEPSSALDALLARDAARGHGQTGREPGAVSSEGVPPDVDVVTHADLLLLAAHEGRSLPGRAAFVAEQLRTRGLLSCVRGPPAAEASPLLLGYLLTRWVRRAGDHWQLAVPLRDELISLWEKGEVRGAVNVALAMSALMNLGRPTDVNLFERTLDSMASLLLSGQSEEGLWPVAPLYEAGDVVHGSLEASAALCVEALVRYLRIARIAADRTDNFLPGALPSRPGTWKETLAAFDDDYPPALFAPESRARLRELGEWLPAALEGDGGFEVRLLDGAPRVDFILGIKHDGQALLAGRHPHAELPAPLFAAPEWRRIRDFARGWSEPGGLLDREVDAFWLEFDLDAPVASPPLPIVFLCTRDQPVAINEALHRRKSDTYRATLHAGLPLLRGDEAPLTPELQREMDVCIEALPPGAHLYAACVMMSRRSKNLRFTLKNVPPERIVAYLEAVAWPGDFQQLRDTLAWVLPLGVNRFMLNLDLAPRLLPTLGLECSFQGRAQPAEEPRWQLLLDELVKRGLCAPSRRDALLAWPGRTQVSLPDGAAVRESVFDKRLAHVKLGLTGAPLIEAKAYLATHRTSELLSPR
;
A
#
# COMPACT_ATOMS: atom_id res chain seq x y z
N MET A 1 -61.93 15.30 3.98
CA MET A 1 -61.88 13.83 4.11
C MET A 1 -61.37 13.12 2.85
N ALA A 2 -61.49 13.70 1.64
CA ALA A 2 -60.94 13.11 0.41
C ALA A 2 -59.41 13.25 0.22
N LEU A 3 -58.73 14.16 0.93
CA LEU A 3 -57.26 14.31 0.85
C LEU A 3 -56.46 13.26 1.65
N ARG A 4 -57.11 12.48 2.53
CA ARG A 4 -56.45 11.45 3.35
C ARG A 4 -56.33 10.08 2.67
N PHE A 5 -57.04 9.87 1.56
CA PHE A 5 -57.07 8.56 0.89
C PHE A 5 -56.04 8.42 -0.23
N THR A 6 -55.64 9.53 -0.88
CA THR A 6 -54.70 9.51 -2.01
C THR A 6 -53.22 9.45 -1.57
N LEU A 7 -52.87 10.01 -0.40
CA LEU A 7 -51.50 9.93 0.14
C LEU A 7 -51.15 8.55 0.71
N GLY A 8 -52.17 7.77 1.12
CA GLY A 8 -51.99 6.45 1.74
C GLY A 8 -51.66 5.32 0.76
N HIS A 9 -51.67 5.57 -0.55
CA HIS A 9 -51.35 4.59 -1.59
C HIS A 9 -49.99 4.83 -2.26
N ALA A 10 -49.50 6.07 -2.30
CA ALA A 10 -48.16 6.39 -2.82
C ALA A 10 -47.02 5.98 -1.85
N LEU A 11 -47.28 6.00 -0.54
CA LEU A 11 -46.27 5.69 0.49
C LEU A 11 -46.12 4.20 0.82
N ARG A 12 -46.99 3.32 0.29
CA ARG A 12 -46.89 1.86 0.53
C ARG A 12 -45.75 1.21 -0.25
N SER A 13 -45.35 1.78 -1.39
CA SER A 13 -44.23 1.29 -2.20
C SER A 13 -42.86 1.59 -1.54
N PHE A 14 -42.78 2.65 -0.72
CA PHE A 14 -41.54 3.05 -0.06
C PHE A 14 -41.34 2.41 1.32
N ALA A 15 -42.43 2.10 2.04
CA ALA A 15 -42.35 1.44 3.34
C ALA A 15 -41.77 -0.01 3.30
N SER A 16 -41.70 -0.65 2.12
CA SER A 16 -41.08 -1.97 1.97
C SER A 16 -39.55 -1.92 1.83
N VAL A 17 -38.96 -0.76 1.56
CA VAL A 17 -37.50 -0.58 1.45
C VAL A 17 -36.87 -0.44 2.84
N ALA A 18 -37.53 0.25 3.78
CA ALA A 18 -37.02 0.54 5.12
C ALA A 18 -37.11 -0.62 6.14
N ARG A 19 -37.75 -1.75 5.80
CA ARG A 19 -37.94 -2.90 6.72
C ARG A 19 -37.17 -4.16 6.34
N ARG A 20 -36.22 -4.09 5.41
CA ARG A 20 -35.33 -5.23 5.14
C ARG A 20 -34.29 -5.28 6.26
N LYS A 21 -34.24 -6.41 7.00
CA LYS A 21 -33.09 -6.74 7.87
C LYS A 21 -31.80 -6.48 7.08
N PRO A 22 -30.71 -5.98 7.71
CA PRO A 22 -29.44 -5.83 7.03
C PRO A 22 -29.12 -7.14 6.33
N VAL A 23 -29.17 -7.12 5.00
CA VAL A 23 -28.82 -8.27 4.19
C VAL A 23 -27.37 -8.54 4.53
N SER A 24 -27.10 -9.72 5.10
CA SER A 24 -25.75 -10.26 5.12
C SER A 24 -25.34 -10.38 3.66
N VAL A 25 -24.71 -9.35 3.10
CA VAL A 25 -24.15 -9.40 1.77
C VAL A 25 -23.01 -10.40 1.87
N GLN A 26 -23.28 -11.66 1.51
CA GLN A 26 -22.21 -12.58 1.17
C GLN A 26 -21.42 -11.90 0.07
N ILE A 27 -20.10 -11.78 0.25
CA ILE A 27 -19.21 -11.24 -0.78
C ILE A 27 -19.46 -12.08 -2.05
N PRO A 28 -20.13 -11.54 -3.08
CA PRO A 28 -20.58 -12.36 -4.19
C PRO A 28 -19.46 -12.46 -5.22
N GLY A 29 -19.07 -13.69 -5.58
CA GLY A 29 -18.21 -13.98 -6.72
C GLY A 29 -16.83 -13.31 -6.71
N ALA A 30 -16.05 -13.51 -7.77
CA ALA A 30 -14.84 -12.72 -7.98
C ALA A 30 -15.23 -11.24 -8.20
N PRO A 31 -14.64 -10.28 -7.47
CA PRO A 31 -14.97 -8.87 -7.61
C PRO A 31 -14.77 -8.41 -9.05
N ILE A 32 -15.80 -7.80 -9.64
CA ILE A 32 -15.73 -7.22 -10.98
C ILE A 32 -15.03 -5.87 -10.85
N ARG A 33 -13.84 -5.71 -11.45
CA ARG A 33 -13.14 -4.42 -11.46
C ARG A 33 -14.04 -3.33 -12.08
N PRO A 34 -14.42 -2.27 -11.33
CA PRO A 34 -15.30 -1.24 -11.87
C PRO A 34 -14.67 -0.47 -13.03
N THR A 35 -15.42 -0.25 -14.10
CA THR A 35 -14.98 0.59 -15.22
C THR A 35 -15.19 2.08 -14.89
N ALA A 36 -14.45 2.96 -15.58
CA ALA A 36 -14.66 4.41 -15.45
C ALA A 36 -16.12 4.81 -15.76
N GLN A 37 -16.73 4.20 -16.78
CA GLN A 37 -18.12 4.44 -17.15
C GLN A 37 -19.10 4.02 -16.05
N MET A 38 -18.87 2.88 -15.38
CA MET A 38 -19.70 2.44 -14.25
C MET A 38 -19.61 3.43 -13.09
N LEU A 39 -18.40 3.88 -12.75
CA LEU A 39 -18.15 4.83 -11.68
C LEU A 39 -18.80 6.18 -11.97
N GLU A 40 -18.61 6.72 -13.18
CA GLU A 40 -19.21 7.99 -13.62
C GLU A 40 -20.74 7.92 -13.63
N GLY A 41 -21.31 6.81 -14.11
CA GLY A 41 -22.76 6.58 -14.09
C GLY A 41 -23.32 6.56 -12.67
N ALA A 42 -22.67 5.83 -11.76
CA ALA A 42 -23.08 5.76 -10.36
C ALA A 42 -22.96 7.10 -9.64
N ILE A 43 -21.86 7.83 -9.84
CA ILE A 43 -21.66 9.17 -9.28
C ILE A 43 -22.72 10.13 -9.83
N GLY A 44 -22.98 10.10 -11.14
CA GLY A 44 -23.98 10.92 -11.79
C GLY A 44 -25.41 10.65 -11.28
N ALA A 45 -25.78 9.38 -11.12
CA ALA A 45 -27.07 8.98 -10.57
C ALA A 45 -27.25 9.48 -9.13
N ALA A 46 -26.24 9.31 -8.27
CA ALA A 46 -26.29 9.77 -6.88
C ALA A 46 -26.45 11.29 -6.77
N VAL A 47 -25.71 12.05 -7.59
CA VAL A 47 -25.83 13.52 -7.64
C VAL A 47 -27.21 13.94 -8.12
N ALA A 48 -27.72 13.35 -9.21
CA ALA A 48 -29.04 13.65 -9.73
C ALA A 48 -30.15 13.34 -8.70
N ALA A 49 -30.01 12.24 -7.95
CA ALA A 49 -30.94 11.86 -6.89
C ALA A 49 -30.95 12.89 -5.75
N LEU A 50 -29.76 13.29 -5.27
CA LEU A 50 -29.62 14.35 -4.26
C LEU A 50 -30.21 15.68 -4.75
N GLU A 51 -30.17 15.96 -6.04
CA GLU A 51 -30.79 17.14 -6.65
C GLU A 51 -32.32 17.05 -6.78
N GLN A 52 -32.89 15.85 -6.80
CA GLN A 52 -34.33 15.64 -6.96
C GLN A 52 -35.08 15.47 -5.63
N LEU A 53 -34.38 15.15 -4.54
CA LEU A 53 -35.00 15.00 -3.21
C LEU A 53 -35.64 16.33 -2.73
N PRO A 54 -36.96 16.37 -2.48
CA PRO A 54 -37.61 17.53 -1.89
C PRO A 54 -37.16 17.74 -0.44
N GLY A 55 -36.83 18.97 -0.05
CA GLY A 55 -36.34 19.31 1.29
C GLY A 55 -37.24 18.85 2.46
N ALA A 56 -38.53 18.63 2.21
CA ALA A 56 -39.48 18.14 3.22
C ALA A 56 -39.53 16.59 3.33
N GLU A 57 -39.22 15.85 2.26
CA GLU A 57 -39.15 14.38 2.28
C GLU A 57 -37.80 13.88 2.85
N LEU A 58 -36.77 14.72 2.79
CA LEU A 58 -35.46 14.53 3.45
C LEU A 58 -35.55 14.22 4.95
N LEU A 59 -36.45 14.92 5.65
CA LEU A 59 -36.66 14.76 7.09
C LEU A 59 -37.51 13.53 7.44
N ALA A 60 -38.27 12.99 6.46
CA ALA A 60 -39.21 11.89 6.65
C ALA A 60 -38.66 10.53 6.19
N ALA A 61 -37.61 10.52 5.36
CA ALA A 61 -36.98 9.31 4.81
C ALA A 61 -36.02 8.60 5.79
N THR A 62 -35.81 9.14 6.99
CA THR A 62 -35.06 8.43 8.03
C THR A 62 -35.92 7.28 8.58
N GLY A 63 -35.39 6.06 8.56
CA GLY A 63 -36.12 4.89 9.07
C GLY A 63 -36.58 5.11 10.52
N ALA A 64 -37.64 4.41 10.93
CA ALA A 64 -38.17 4.52 12.29
C ALA A 64 -37.05 4.25 13.33
N GLY A 65 -36.55 5.31 13.98
CA GLY A 65 -35.44 5.27 14.94
C GLY A 65 -34.21 6.11 14.57
N VAL A 66 -34.11 6.64 13.34
CA VAL A 66 -33.03 7.55 12.94
C VAL A 66 -33.54 8.98 12.96
N HIS A 67 -32.99 9.82 13.83
CA HIS A 67 -33.36 11.23 13.87
C HIS A 67 -32.64 11.99 12.74
N PRO A 68 -33.34 12.88 12.01
CA PRO A 68 -32.71 13.72 11.01
C PRO A 68 -31.55 14.48 11.64
N VAL A 69 -30.45 14.54 10.91
CA VAL A 69 -29.20 15.06 11.45
C VAL A 69 -29.27 16.59 11.50
N ASP A 70 -29.64 17.13 12.65
CA ASP A 70 -29.40 18.54 13.02
C ASP A 70 -27.92 18.80 13.39
N SER A 71 -27.00 17.88 13.06
CA SER A 71 -25.60 17.92 13.51
C SER A 71 -24.67 18.61 12.49
N PRO A 72 -23.96 19.68 12.91
CA PRO A 72 -23.00 20.38 12.07
C PRO A 72 -21.87 19.49 11.63
N ALA A 73 -21.63 18.39 12.35
CA ALA A 73 -20.65 17.37 12.01
C ALA A 73 -20.96 16.64 10.71
N ALA A 74 -22.21 16.22 10.47
CA ALA A 74 -22.57 15.51 9.24
C ALA A 74 -22.60 16.44 8.02
N ALA A 75 -23.08 17.67 8.20
CA ALA A 75 -22.97 18.70 7.17
C ALA A 75 -21.49 19.05 6.89
N THR A 76 -20.65 19.14 7.93
CA THR A 76 -19.21 19.38 7.80
C THR A 76 -18.49 18.23 7.11
N LEU A 77 -18.82 16.97 7.44
CA LEU A 77 -18.28 15.79 6.77
C LEU A 77 -18.68 15.76 5.30
N ALA A 78 -19.95 16.04 4.98
CA ALA A 78 -20.40 16.18 3.60
C ALA A 78 -19.67 17.32 2.87
N LEU A 79 -19.49 18.48 3.51
CA LEU A 79 -18.76 19.62 2.92
C LEU A 79 -17.26 19.33 2.72
N LEU A 80 -16.62 18.65 3.66
CA LEU A 80 -15.21 18.23 3.60
C LEU A 80 -14.96 17.10 2.60
N ALA A 81 -15.95 16.24 2.38
CA ALA A 81 -15.97 15.19 1.37
C ALA A 81 -16.09 15.80 -0.04
N LEU A 82 -16.95 16.80 -0.17
CA LEU A 82 -17.28 17.48 -1.42
C LEU A 82 -16.19 18.47 -1.88
N ALA A 83 -15.50 19.16 -0.97
CA ALA A 83 -14.48 20.16 -1.31
C ALA A 83 -13.21 19.61 -2.00
N GLU A 84 -12.90 18.32 -1.88
CA GLU A 84 -11.72 17.70 -2.53
C GLU A 84 -11.99 17.23 -3.98
N CYS A 85 -13.23 17.36 -4.48
CA CYS A 85 -13.61 17.01 -5.85
C CYS A 85 -13.21 18.12 -6.85
N GLU A 86 -11.92 18.36 -7.04
CA GLU A 86 -11.44 19.38 -7.98
C GLU A 86 -11.70 18.96 -9.45
N ALA A 87 -12.06 19.97 -10.26
CA ALA A 87 -12.34 19.96 -11.70
C ALA A 87 -13.71 19.45 -12.20
N HIS A 88 -14.24 18.31 -11.75
CA HIS A 88 -15.49 17.74 -12.33
C HIS A 88 -16.74 17.78 -11.44
N GLY A 89 -16.59 18.08 -10.14
CA GLY A 89 -17.71 18.10 -9.18
C GLY A 89 -18.04 19.47 -8.60
N ARG A 90 -17.26 20.52 -8.89
CA ARG A 90 -17.34 21.81 -8.18
C ARG A 90 -18.73 22.45 -8.25
N ALA A 91 -19.37 22.44 -9.41
CA ALA A 91 -20.70 23.03 -9.57
C ALA A 91 -21.79 22.24 -8.79
N GLN A 92 -21.66 20.92 -8.78
CA GLN A 92 -22.54 19.99 -8.07
C GLN A 92 -22.34 20.11 -6.55
N VAL A 93 -21.10 20.26 -6.10
CA VAL A 93 -20.72 20.56 -4.71
C VAL A 93 -21.31 21.90 -4.28
N GLU A 94 -21.14 22.96 -5.07
CA GLU A 94 -21.70 24.28 -4.81
C GLU A 94 -23.25 24.26 -4.80
N ALA A 95 -23.89 23.38 -5.57
CA ALA A 95 -25.34 23.15 -5.52
C ALA A 95 -25.78 22.45 -4.23
N CYS A 96 -25.08 21.38 -3.80
CA CYS A 96 -25.33 20.71 -2.53
C CYS A 96 -25.11 21.65 -1.33
N VAL A 97 -24.04 22.44 -1.32
CA VAL A 97 -23.75 23.44 -0.28
C VAL A 97 -24.86 24.50 -0.22
N ARG A 98 -25.30 25.02 -1.38
CA ARG A 98 -26.39 25.99 -1.45
C ARG A 98 -27.69 25.39 -0.90
N ARG A 99 -28.02 24.15 -1.23
CA ARG A 99 -29.22 23.48 -0.71
C ARG A 99 -29.15 23.20 0.79
N LEU A 100 -28.00 22.80 1.33
CA LEU A 100 -27.81 22.65 2.78
C LEU A 100 -28.01 24.00 3.51
N ARG A 101 -27.51 25.09 2.92
CA ARG A 101 -27.73 26.46 3.42
C ARG A 101 -29.20 26.89 3.31
N SER A 102 -29.85 26.63 2.18
CA SER A 102 -31.28 26.93 1.99
C SER A 102 -32.18 26.09 2.88
N SER A 103 -31.82 24.83 3.15
CA SER A 103 -32.51 23.95 4.09
C SER A 103 -32.40 24.50 5.50
N ARG A 104 -31.21 24.93 5.94
CA ARG A 104 -31.04 25.68 7.20
C ARG A 104 -31.97 26.88 7.26
N ASP A 105 -31.94 27.70 6.21
CA ASP A 105 -32.64 28.98 6.21
C ASP A 105 -34.17 28.76 6.25
N ALA A 106 -34.65 27.63 5.72
CA ALA A 106 -36.07 27.24 5.72
C ALA A 106 -36.53 26.52 7.00
N THR A 107 -35.69 25.66 7.61
CA THR A 107 -36.08 24.87 8.80
C THR A 107 -35.72 25.55 10.11
N GLY A 108 -34.82 26.55 10.10
CA GLY A 108 -34.30 27.20 11.30
C GLY A 108 -33.34 26.31 12.11
N CYS A 109 -33.06 25.09 11.65
CA CYS A 109 -32.21 24.13 12.33
C CYS A 109 -30.73 24.37 11.99
N TRP A 110 -30.16 25.33 12.72
CA TRP A 110 -28.85 25.17 13.38
C TRP A 110 -28.96 25.89 14.73
N ARG A 111 -29.64 25.29 15.72
CA ARG A 111 -29.58 25.79 17.10
C ARG A 111 -28.58 24.95 17.89
N PHE A 112 -27.33 25.42 17.92
CA PHE A 112 -26.52 25.20 19.12
C PHE A 112 -27.18 25.97 20.25
N SER A 113 -27.82 25.27 21.18
CA SER A 113 -28.11 25.86 22.48
C SER A 113 -26.96 25.49 23.42
N PRO A 114 -26.12 26.44 23.86
CA PRO A 114 -25.15 26.21 24.93
C PRO A 114 -25.82 25.80 26.26
N GLU A 115 -27.15 25.90 26.34
CA GLU A 115 -27.94 25.72 27.55
C GLU A 115 -28.49 24.30 27.71
N LEU A 116 -28.34 23.42 26.71
CA LEU A 116 -28.67 22.00 26.88
C LEU A 116 -27.64 21.35 27.80
N LYS A 117 -28.00 21.24 29.08
CA LYS A 117 -27.28 20.51 30.13
C LYS A 117 -27.34 18.99 29.90
N LEU A 118 -26.97 18.51 28.71
CA LEU A 118 -26.60 17.12 28.50
C LEU A 118 -25.09 17.02 28.77
N PRO A 119 -24.66 16.36 29.87
CA PRO A 119 -23.24 16.18 30.15
C PRO A 119 -22.68 15.19 29.12
N GLY A 120 -21.87 15.65 28.18
CA GLY A 120 -21.14 14.79 27.21
C GLY A 120 -21.21 15.26 25.75
N ALA A 121 -22.40 15.52 25.21
CA ALA A 121 -22.59 15.76 23.77
C ALA A 121 -22.07 17.13 23.26
N GLY A 122 -21.76 18.06 24.16
CA GLY A 122 -21.43 19.44 23.80
C GLY A 122 -19.97 19.70 23.41
N GLU A 123 -19.01 18.84 23.77
CA GLU A 123 -17.58 19.10 23.56
C GLU A 123 -17.06 18.54 22.23
N SER A 124 -17.47 17.35 21.81
CA SER A 124 -17.09 16.78 20.51
C SER A 124 -17.73 17.51 19.34
N ALA A 125 -18.96 18.01 19.53
CA ALA A 125 -19.59 18.94 18.60
C ALA A 125 -18.84 20.28 18.52
N ARG A 126 -18.28 20.77 19.64
CA ARG A 126 -17.41 21.96 19.67
C ARG A 126 -16.05 21.71 19.02
N ALA A 127 -15.47 20.51 19.14
CA ALA A 127 -14.23 20.12 18.48
C ALA A 127 -14.43 20.03 16.95
N LEU A 128 -15.53 19.44 16.48
CA LEU A 128 -15.91 19.40 15.07
C LEU A 128 -16.23 20.79 14.49
N VAL A 129 -16.81 21.71 15.28
CA VAL A 129 -17.02 23.11 14.90
C VAL A 129 -15.71 23.92 14.95
N ALA A 130 -14.81 23.67 15.89
CA ALA A 130 -13.48 24.26 15.90
C ALA A 130 -12.68 23.84 14.65
N LEU A 131 -12.91 22.62 14.15
CA LEU A 131 -12.39 22.13 12.87
C LEU A 131 -13.08 22.78 11.64
N THR A 132 -14.18 23.52 11.79
CA THR A 132 -14.73 24.36 10.69
C THR A 132 -14.15 25.78 10.68
N GLN A 133 -13.60 26.25 11.80
CA GLN A 133 -13.03 27.59 11.93
C GLN A 133 -11.52 27.61 11.68
N TRP A 134 -11.05 26.87 10.66
CA TRP A 134 -9.64 26.64 10.25
C TRP A 134 -8.85 27.92 9.87
N ASN A 135 -8.76 28.89 10.79
CA ASN A 135 -7.70 29.88 10.88
C ASN A 135 -7.59 30.57 12.27
N ILE A 136 -8.22 30.06 13.33
CA ILE A 136 -8.05 30.60 14.70
C ILE A 136 -7.14 29.65 15.50
N PRO A 137 -6.00 30.12 16.06
CA PRO A 137 -5.22 29.32 16.99
C PRO A 137 -6.04 29.08 18.27
N LEU A 138 -6.19 27.81 18.65
CA LEU A 138 -6.64 27.47 20.00
C LEU A 138 -5.52 27.85 20.98
N GLU A 139 -5.84 28.54 22.08
CA GLU A 139 -4.93 28.67 23.23
C GLU A 139 -4.74 27.26 23.85
N PRO A 140 -3.59 26.60 23.66
CA PRO A 140 -3.53 25.12 23.70
C PRO A 140 -3.48 24.50 25.09
N SER A 141 -2.87 25.16 26.08
CA SER A 141 -2.47 24.48 27.32
C SER A 141 -3.66 24.15 28.24
N SER A 142 -4.59 25.08 28.44
CA SER A 142 -5.61 24.92 29.48
C SER A 142 -6.64 23.82 29.20
N ALA A 143 -6.97 23.56 27.92
CA ALA A 143 -7.98 22.57 27.55
C ALA A 143 -7.43 21.13 27.61
N LEU A 144 -6.21 20.92 27.13
CA LEU A 144 -5.54 19.62 27.19
C LEU A 144 -5.11 19.29 28.63
N ASP A 145 -4.57 20.26 29.38
CA ASP A 145 -4.24 20.07 30.80
C ASP A 145 -5.48 19.77 31.63
N ALA A 146 -6.62 20.41 31.35
CA ALA A 146 -7.89 20.10 32.01
C ALA A 146 -8.41 18.69 31.67
N LEU A 147 -8.22 18.21 30.45
CA LEU A 147 -8.61 16.85 30.01
C LEU A 147 -7.70 15.78 30.61
N LEU A 148 -6.38 15.96 30.55
CA LEU A 148 -5.39 15.05 31.13
C LEU A 148 -5.45 15.03 32.66
N ALA A 149 -5.66 16.17 33.32
CA ALA A 149 -5.87 16.24 34.76
C ALA A 149 -7.17 15.53 35.19
N ARG A 150 -8.20 15.52 34.34
CA ARG A 150 -9.44 14.78 34.58
C ARG A 150 -9.23 13.27 34.54
N ASP A 151 -8.42 12.79 33.60
CA ASP A 151 -8.08 11.37 33.47
C ASP A 151 -7.15 10.91 34.61
N ALA A 152 -6.14 11.71 34.95
CA ALA A 152 -5.25 11.47 36.08
C ALA A 152 -5.98 11.50 37.44
N ALA A 153 -6.91 12.45 37.64
CA ALA A 153 -7.72 12.53 38.86
C ALA A 153 -8.69 11.34 39.01
N ARG A 154 -9.07 10.69 37.90
CA ARG A 154 -9.93 9.49 37.90
C ARG A 154 -9.15 8.20 38.09
N GLY A 155 -7.90 8.14 37.64
CA GLY A 155 -7.00 7.00 37.85
C GLY A 155 -6.47 6.84 39.29
N HIS A 156 -6.45 7.91 40.08
CA HIS A 156 -5.96 7.87 41.48
C HIS A 156 -7.04 7.63 42.54
N GLY A 157 -8.32 7.49 42.15
CA GLY A 157 -9.44 7.33 43.08
C GLY A 157 -9.78 5.90 43.53
N GLN A 158 -9.08 4.85 43.06
CA GLN A 158 -9.51 3.46 43.26
C GLN A 158 -8.44 2.48 43.79
N THR A 159 -7.39 2.95 44.47
CA THR A 159 -6.44 2.05 45.15
C THR A 159 -6.69 1.87 46.65
N GLY A 160 -7.86 2.28 47.16
CA GLY A 160 -8.22 2.13 48.57
C GLY A 160 -9.71 1.93 48.81
N ARG A 161 -10.24 0.74 48.51
CA ARG A 161 -11.56 0.31 49.01
C ARG A 161 -11.40 -1.02 49.73
N GLU A 162 -11.72 -1.02 51.02
CA GLU A 162 -11.80 -2.23 51.85
C GLU A 162 -12.95 -3.14 51.35
N PRO A 163 -12.77 -4.48 51.45
CA PRO A 163 -13.77 -5.45 51.01
C PRO A 163 -14.89 -5.54 52.05
N GLY A 164 -16.00 -4.81 51.88
CA GLY A 164 -17.15 -5.00 52.76
C GLY A 164 -18.39 -4.11 52.61
N ALA A 165 -18.38 -3.06 51.80
CA ALA A 165 -19.55 -2.17 51.67
C ALA A 165 -20.33 -2.41 50.37
N VAL A 166 -21.52 -2.98 50.48
CA VAL A 166 -22.53 -3.01 49.42
C VAL A 166 -23.08 -1.59 49.25
N SER A 167 -22.72 -0.92 48.15
CA SER A 167 -23.42 0.28 47.69
C SER A 167 -24.11 -0.02 46.36
N SER A 168 -25.42 0.18 46.39
CA SER A 168 -26.32 0.27 45.24
C SER A 168 -26.02 1.53 44.41
N GLU A 169 -26.36 1.44 43.12
CA GLU A 169 -26.21 2.44 42.05
C GLU A 169 -24.86 2.42 41.33
N GLY A 170 -24.84 1.60 40.27
CA GLY A 170 -23.74 1.45 39.34
C GLY A 170 -23.66 2.61 38.36
N VAL A 171 -22.43 3.08 38.17
CA VAL A 171 -21.97 3.70 36.93
C VAL A 171 -20.87 2.76 36.41
N PRO A 172 -20.98 2.18 35.20
CA PRO A 172 -19.93 1.32 34.67
C PRO A 172 -18.67 2.15 34.36
N PRO A 173 -17.46 1.58 34.53
CA PRO A 173 -16.21 2.22 34.20
C PRO A 173 -15.92 2.05 32.70
N ASP A 174 -16.82 2.53 31.84
CA ASP A 174 -16.54 2.61 30.40
C ASP A 174 -15.99 4.00 30.11
N VAL A 175 -14.69 4.03 29.83
CA VAL A 175 -14.02 5.25 29.41
C VAL A 175 -14.56 5.60 28.03
N ASP A 176 -15.23 6.75 27.94
CA ASP A 176 -15.93 7.23 26.76
C ASP A 176 -15.00 7.26 25.53
N VAL A 177 -15.33 6.46 24.50
CA VAL A 177 -14.64 6.42 23.19
C VAL A 177 -14.57 7.82 22.58
N VAL A 178 -15.55 8.66 22.90
CA VAL A 178 -15.62 10.07 22.51
C VAL A 178 -14.49 10.90 23.12
N THR A 179 -14.14 10.66 24.39
CA THR A 179 -13.01 11.34 25.06
C THR A 179 -11.67 10.95 24.42
N HIS A 180 -11.54 9.72 23.93
CA HIS A 180 -10.35 9.26 23.20
C HIS A 180 -10.26 9.82 21.79
N ALA A 181 -11.40 9.93 21.07
CA ALA A 181 -11.45 10.57 19.77
C ALA A 181 -11.07 12.05 19.86
N ASP A 182 -11.57 12.75 20.87
CA ASP A 182 -11.26 14.15 21.14
C ASP A 182 -9.77 14.32 21.53
N LEU A 183 -9.21 13.44 22.37
CA LEU A 183 -7.77 13.42 22.70
C LEU A 183 -6.88 13.11 21.48
N LEU A 184 -7.31 12.21 20.60
CA LEU A 184 -6.57 11.85 19.38
C LEU A 184 -6.61 12.99 18.35
N LEU A 185 -7.75 13.68 18.19
CA LEU A 185 -7.89 14.85 17.33
C LEU A 185 -7.14 16.07 17.88
N LEU A 186 -7.11 16.27 19.20
CA LEU A 186 -6.34 17.34 19.86
C LEU A 186 -4.83 17.06 19.81
N ALA A 187 -4.41 15.82 20.09
CA ALA A 187 -3.00 15.41 19.97
C ALA A 187 -2.50 15.47 18.52
N ALA A 188 -3.37 15.16 17.56
CA ALA A 188 -3.13 15.34 16.12
C ALA A 188 -2.99 16.83 15.76
N HIS A 189 -3.85 17.71 16.30
CA HIS A 189 -3.75 19.15 16.10
C HIS A 189 -2.41 19.73 16.60
N GLU A 190 -1.93 19.26 17.76
CA GLU A 190 -0.64 19.66 18.33
C GLU A 190 0.59 19.00 17.68
N GLY A 191 0.38 17.98 16.83
CA GLY A 191 1.40 17.08 16.30
C GLY A 191 2.42 17.69 15.33
N ARG A 192 2.56 19.02 15.22
CA ARG A 192 3.69 19.63 14.50
C ARG A 192 5.04 19.41 15.18
N SER A 193 5.08 18.79 16.36
CA SER A 193 6.32 18.40 17.01
C SER A 193 6.12 17.20 17.95
N LEU A 194 6.62 16.02 17.56
CA LEU A 194 7.30 14.99 18.39
C LEU A 194 6.93 13.53 18.04
N PRO A 195 7.90 12.69 17.63
CA PRO A 195 7.73 11.25 17.35
C PRO A 195 7.14 10.40 18.49
N GLY A 196 7.32 10.79 19.76
CA GLY A 196 6.84 10.01 20.92
C GLY A 196 5.32 9.89 21.01
N ARG A 197 4.57 10.88 20.50
CA ARG A 197 3.10 10.87 20.53
C ARG A 197 2.52 9.95 19.46
N ALA A 198 3.17 9.80 18.31
CA ALA A 198 2.77 8.85 17.27
C ALA A 198 2.90 7.40 17.76
N ALA A 199 3.96 7.06 18.50
CA ALA A 199 4.13 5.75 19.10
C ALA A 199 3.02 5.43 20.13
N PHE A 200 2.61 6.42 20.94
CA PHE A 200 1.49 6.27 21.87
C PHE A 200 0.17 6.00 21.12
N VAL A 201 -0.16 6.78 20.09
CA VAL A 201 -1.37 6.56 19.28
C VAL A 201 -1.34 5.18 18.62
N ALA A 202 -0.19 4.77 18.05
CA ALA A 202 -0.02 3.44 17.46
C ALA A 202 -0.27 2.31 18.49
N GLU A 203 0.25 2.46 19.70
CA GLU A 203 0.07 1.47 20.76
C GLU A 203 -1.37 1.45 21.29
N GLN A 204 -2.04 2.59 21.40
CA GLN A 204 -3.47 2.64 21.76
C GLN A 204 -4.34 1.97 20.68
N LEU A 205 -4.06 2.24 19.39
CA LEU A 205 -4.73 1.56 18.28
C LEU A 205 -4.54 0.03 18.35
N ARG A 206 -3.31 -0.42 18.62
CA ARG A 206 -2.95 -1.84 18.66
C ARG A 206 -3.53 -2.58 19.86
N THR A 207 -3.46 -1.97 21.05
CA THR A 207 -3.87 -2.61 22.31
C THR A 207 -5.36 -2.54 22.57
N ARG A 208 -6.03 -1.49 22.08
CA ARG A 208 -7.46 -1.25 22.37
C ARG A 208 -8.39 -1.50 21.20
N GLY A 209 -7.87 -1.80 20.01
CA GLY A 209 -8.69 -2.13 18.86
C GLY A 209 -9.68 -1.02 18.50
N LEU A 210 -9.23 0.23 18.48
CA LEU A 210 -10.07 1.43 18.24
C LEU A 210 -10.86 1.38 16.91
N LEU A 211 -10.48 0.52 15.97
CA LEU A 211 -11.21 0.28 14.71
C LEU A 211 -12.10 -0.98 14.74
N SER A 212 -11.96 -1.83 15.77
CA SER A 212 -12.67 -3.10 15.90
C SER A 212 -14.05 -2.91 16.52
N CYS A 213 -15.07 -3.48 15.89
CA CYS A 213 -16.48 -3.36 16.30
C CYS A 213 -16.87 -4.34 17.44
N VAL A 214 -15.99 -4.60 18.41
CA VAL A 214 -16.17 -5.73 19.33
C VAL A 214 -17.09 -5.39 20.51
N ARG A 215 -18.36 -5.76 20.35
CA ARG A 215 -19.32 -6.28 21.36
C ARG A 215 -19.19 -5.74 22.79
N GLY A 216 -19.58 -4.49 23.01
CA GLY A 216 -20.10 -3.97 24.29
C GLY A 216 -21.61 -3.70 24.21
N PRO A 217 -22.34 -3.55 25.34
CA PRO A 217 -23.71 -3.04 25.33
C PRO A 217 -23.75 -1.61 24.73
N PRO A 218 -24.88 -1.18 24.14
CA PRO A 218 -24.96 0.04 23.34
C PRO A 218 -24.83 1.29 24.22
N ALA A 219 -23.60 1.77 24.39
CA ALA A 219 -23.32 3.07 24.99
C ALA A 219 -22.67 3.95 23.92
N ALA A 220 -23.50 4.72 23.21
CA ALA A 220 -23.12 5.84 22.34
C ALA A 220 -21.84 5.66 21.50
N GLU A 221 -21.81 4.70 20.58
CA GLU A 221 -20.64 4.47 19.73
C GLU A 221 -20.81 5.11 18.36
N ALA A 222 -19.92 6.06 18.03
CA ALA A 222 -19.72 6.49 16.64
C ALA A 222 -19.19 5.30 15.81
N SER A 223 -19.42 5.30 14.50
CA SER A 223 -18.73 4.31 13.64
C SER A 223 -17.21 4.43 13.88
N PRO A 224 -16.52 3.34 14.31
CA PRO A 224 -15.09 3.40 14.59
C PRO A 224 -14.27 3.74 13.33
N LEU A 225 -14.85 3.47 12.15
CA LEU A 225 -14.26 3.82 10.85
C LEU A 225 -14.34 5.31 10.55
N LEU A 226 -15.27 6.06 11.14
CA LEU A 226 -15.31 7.52 11.01
C LEU A 226 -14.09 8.15 11.70
N LEU A 227 -13.77 7.70 12.91
CA LEU A 227 -12.57 8.11 13.62
C LEU A 227 -11.31 7.70 12.85
N GLY A 228 -11.27 6.45 12.36
CA GLY A 228 -10.21 5.97 11.48
C GLY A 228 -10.00 6.88 10.27
N TYR A 229 -11.07 7.19 9.53
CA TYR A 229 -11.03 8.10 8.40
C TYR A 229 -10.46 9.49 8.76
N LEU A 230 -10.91 10.10 9.86
CA LEU A 230 -10.38 11.39 10.32
C LEU A 230 -8.90 11.31 10.68
N LEU A 231 -8.48 10.25 11.39
CA LEU A 231 -7.08 10.01 11.73
C LEU A 231 -6.21 9.85 10.49
N THR A 232 -6.67 9.08 9.49
CA THR A 232 -5.91 8.91 8.25
C THR A 232 -5.78 10.21 7.44
N ARG A 233 -6.79 11.10 7.48
CA ARG A 233 -6.68 12.45 6.88
C ARG A 233 -5.60 13.29 7.57
N TRP A 234 -5.49 13.19 8.89
CA TRP A 234 -4.41 13.84 9.62
C TRP A 234 -3.04 13.27 9.22
N VAL A 235 -2.89 11.93 9.22
CA VAL A 235 -1.65 11.25 8.81
C VAL A 235 -1.21 11.71 7.41
N ARG A 236 -2.14 11.82 6.47
CA ARG A 236 -1.87 12.31 5.10
C ARG A 236 -1.34 13.74 5.06
N ARG A 237 -1.86 14.64 5.92
CA ARG A 237 -1.50 16.06 5.94
C ARG A 237 -0.22 16.35 6.70
N ALA A 238 0.05 15.60 7.76
CA ALA A 238 1.19 15.87 8.62
C ALA A 238 2.55 15.53 7.95
N GLY A 239 2.56 14.65 6.94
CA GLY A 239 3.79 14.19 6.28
C GLY A 239 4.63 13.30 7.20
N ASP A 240 5.28 12.27 6.68
CA ASP A 240 6.24 11.44 7.42
C ASP A 240 5.75 10.62 8.64
N HIS A 241 4.48 10.20 8.68
CA HIS A 241 3.99 9.26 9.71
C HIS A 241 3.77 7.83 9.19
N TRP A 242 4.72 7.29 8.42
CA TRP A 242 4.65 5.91 7.92
C TRP A 242 4.50 4.87 9.05
N GLN A 243 5.04 5.17 10.24
CA GLN A 243 4.93 4.34 11.45
C GLN A 243 3.48 4.17 11.93
N LEU A 244 2.59 5.13 11.63
CA LEU A 244 1.15 5.04 11.87
C LEU A 244 0.39 4.55 10.62
N ALA A 245 0.84 4.97 9.44
CA ALA A 245 0.14 4.70 8.19
C ALA A 245 0.18 3.23 7.76
N VAL A 246 1.21 2.48 8.15
CA VAL A 246 1.29 1.04 7.83
C VAL A 246 0.36 0.24 8.76
N PRO A 247 0.47 0.31 10.11
CA PRO A 247 -0.41 -0.45 10.99
C PRO A 247 -1.90 -0.14 10.80
N LEU A 248 -2.28 1.14 10.63
CA LEU A 248 -3.67 1.52 10.41
C LEU A 248 -4.25 0.91 9.12
N ARG A 249 -3.41 0.78 8.09
CA ARG A 249 -3.81 0.22 6.80
C ARG A 249 -3.96 -1.29 6.87
N ASP A 250 -2.99 -1.96 7.48
CA ASP A 250 -3.03 -3.41 7.68
C ASP A 250 -4.27 -3.79 8.51
N GLU A 251 -4.60 -2.98 9.53
CA GLU A 251 -5.82 -3.18 10.32
C GLU A 251 -7.09 -2.96 9.48
N LEU A 252 -7.17 -1.89 8.68
CA LEU A 252 -8.32 -1.66 7.80
C LEU A 252 -8.51 -2.78 6.75
N ILE A 253 -7.42 -3.29 6.18
CA ILE A 253 -7.46 -4.44 5.25
C ILE A 253 -7.91 -5.70 6.00
N SER A 254 -7.38 -5.96 7.18
CA SER A 254 -7.77 -7.07 8.05
C SER A 254 -9.27 -7.03 8.40
N LEU A 255 -9.79 -5.87 8.81
CA LEU A 255 -11.23 -5.68 9.09
C LEU A 255 -12.09 -5.93 7.85
N TRP A 256 -11.61 -5.51 6.66
CA TRP A 256 -12.27 -5.80 5.40
C TRP A 256 -12.28 -7.29 5.07
N GLU A 257 -11.13 -7.97 5.15
CA GLU A 257 -11.00 -9.41 4.85
C GLU A 257 -11.80 -10.30 5.80
N LYS A 258 -11.94 -9.89 7.07
CA LYS A 258 -12.80 -10.56 8.06
C LYS A 258 -14.30 -10.29 7.86
N GLY A 259 -14.66 -9.39 6.94
CA GLY A 259 -16.05 -8.99 6.71
C GLY A 259 -16.64 -8.18 7.87
N GLU A 260 -15.81 -7.46 8.61
CA GLU A 260 -16.22 -6.59 9.73
C GLU A 260 -16.62 -5.19 9.24
N VAL A 261 -16.12 -4.76 8.07
CA VAL A 261 -16.56 -3.54 7.38
C VAL A 261 -17.86 -3.83 6.62
N ARG A 262 -19.00 -3.38 7.17
CA ARG A 262 -20.34 -3.65 6.62
C ARG A 262 -21.16 -2.39 6.42
N GLY A 263 -21.95 -2.37 5.34
CA GLY A 263 -22.82 -1.26 4.98
C GLY A 263 -22.07 -0.18 4.20
N ALA A 264 -22.78 0.51 3.30
CA ALA A 264 -22.18 1.41 2.31
C ALA A 264 -21.31 2.51 2.94
N VAL A 265 -21.76 3.13 4.03
CA VAL A 265 -21.00 4.19 4.71
C VAL A 265 -19.69 3.71 5.30
N ASN A 266 -19.70 2.58 6.00
CA ASN A 266 -18.47 2.01 6.58
C ASN A 266 -17.49 1.59 5.49
N VAL A 267 -17.99 1.02 4.39
CA VAL A 267 -17.18 0.69 3.22
C VAL A 267 -16.56 1.97 2.63
N ALA A 268 -17.35 3.03 2.44
CA ALA A 268 -16.87 4.31 1.92
C ALA A 268 -15.83 4.97 2.83
N LEU A 269 -16.02 4.93 4.15
CA LEU A 269 -15.08 5.45 5.15
C LEU A 269 -13.77 4.65 5.15
N ALA A 270 -13.84 3.32 5.18
CA ALA A 270 -12.67 2.44 5.12
C ALA A 270 -11.89 2.62 3.81
N MET A 271 -12.59 2.66 2.68
CA MET A 271 -12.03 2.90 1.36
C MET A 271 -11.32 4.25 1.29
N SER A 272 -11.96 5.31 1.79
CA SER A 272 -11.36 6.66 1.84
C SER A 272 -10.17 6.75 2.79
N ALA A 273 -10.23 6.03 3.92
CA ALA A 273 -9.13 5.93 4.88
C ALA A 273 -7.92 5.23 4.26
N LEU A 274 -8.12 4.10 3.57
CA LEU A 274 -7.07 3.41 2.82
C LEU A 274 -6.43 4.33 1.77
N MET A 275 -7.25 5.06 1.00
CA MET A 275 -6.75 6.03 0.02
C MET A 275 -5.98 7.20 0.65
N ASN A 276 -6.24 7.57 1.91
CA ASN A 276 -5.45 8.58 2.64
C ASN A 276 -4.08 8.05 3.05
N LEU A 277 -3.98 6.78 3.44
CA LEU A 277 -2.73 6.17 3.92
C LEU A 277 -1.72 5.87 2.79
N GLY A 278 -2.14 6.02 1.53
CA GLY A 278 -1.30 5.81 0.35
C GLY A 278 -1.15 4.34 -0.03
N ARG A 279 -0.33 4.07 -1.06
CA ARG A 279 -0.09 2.71 -1.57
C ARG A 279 0.80 1.92 -0.59
N PRO A 280 0.46 0.67 -0.23
CA PRO A 280 1.35 -0.18 0.55
C PRO A 280 2.51 -0.66 -0.31
N THR A 281 3.40 -1.43 0.31
CA THR A 281 4.41 -2.19 -0.43
C THR A 281 3.78 -3.21 -1.38
N ASP A 282 2.61 -3.77 -1.04
CA ASP A 282 1.80 -4.63 -1.92
C ASP A 282 0.71 -3.81 -2.62
N VAL A 283 1.09 -3.21 -3.75
CA VAL A 283 0.19 -2.38 -4.59
C VAL A 283 -1.03 -3.19 -5.04
N ASN A 284 -0.86 -4.49 -5.30
CA ASN A 284 -1.90 -5.36 -5.82
C ASN A 284 -2.99 -5.70 -4.78
N LEU A 285 -2.62 -5.98 -3.52
CA LEU A 285 -3.60 -6.21 -2.45
C LEU A 285 -4.43 -4.95 -2.16
N PHE A 286 -3.79 -3.80 -2.17
CA PHE A 286 -4.47 -2.51 -1.99
C PHE A 286 -5.44 -2.22 -3.12
N GLU A 287 -5.01 -2.41 -4.36
CA GLU A 287 -5.86 -2.22 -5.53
C GLU A 287 -7.04 -3.19 -5.53
N ARG A 288 -6.81 -4.50 -5.29
CA ARG A 288 -7.92 -5.47 -5.18
C ARG A 288 -8.88 -5.15 -4.05
N THR A 289 -8.37 -4.69 -2.91
CA THR A 289 -9.21 -4.27 -1.78
C THR A 289 -10.08 -3.08 -2.18
N LEU A 290 -9.50 -2.04 -2.80
CA LEU A 290 -10.25 -0.88 -3.28
C LEU A 290 -11.24 -1.26 -4.40
N ASP A 291 -10.87 -2.12 -5.34
CA ASP A 291 -11.74 -2.64 -6.39
C ASP A 291 -12.95 -3.37 -5.78
N SER A 292 -12.70 -4.20 -4.77
CA SER A 292 -13.76 -4.95 -4.07
C SER A 292 -14.69 -4.02 -3.28
N MET A 293 -14.14 -3.02 -2.58
CA MET A 293 -14.92 -2.00 -1.88
C MET A 293 -15.77 -1.17 -2.86
N ALA A 294 -15.17 -0.73 -3.96
CA ALA A 294 -15.87 0.01 -5.02
C ALA A 294 -16.98 -0.82 -5.65
N SER A 295 -16.72 -2.11 -5.94
CA SER A 295 -17.73 -3.04 -6.44
C SER A 295 -18.90 -3.22 -5.47
N LEU A 296 -18.62 -3.27 -4.16
CA LEU A 296 -19.64 -3.40 -3.14
C LEU A 296 -20.48 -2.12 -3.03
N LEU A 297 -19.86 -0.93 -3.14
CA LEU A 297 -20.60 0.33 -3.20
C LEU A 297 -21.50 0.39 -4.44
N LEU A 298 -20.99 0.02 -5.62
CA LEU A 298 -21.77 0.02 -6.86
C LEU A 298 -22.96 -0.95 -6.82
N SER A 299 -22.75 -2.16 -6.30
CA SER A 299 -23.82 -3.16 -6.15
C SER A 299 -24.82 -2.83 -5.03
N GLY A 300 -24.40 -2.01 -4.06
CA GLY A 300 -25.26 -1.52 -2.97
C GLY A 300 -26.03 -0.24 -3.30
N GLN A 301 -25.83 0.37 -4.48
CA GLN A 301 -26.56 1.56 -4.91
C GLN A 301 -27.98 1.18 -5.37
N SER A 302 -28.99 1.94 -4.96
CA SER A 302 -30.38 1.74 -5.38
C SER A 302 -30.61 2.19 -6.83
N GLU A 303 -31.77 1.84 -7.40
CA GLU A 303 -32.17 2.32 -8.74
C GLU A 303 -32.31 3.85 -8.78
N GLU A 304 -32.67 4.46 -7.64
CA GLU A 304 -32.69 5.91 -7.46
C GLU A 304 -31.30 6.51 -7.28
N GLY A 305 -30.21 5.72 -7.34
CA GLY A 305 -28.84 6.23 -7.25
C GLY A 305 -28.36 6.50 -5.81
N LEU A 306 -29.09 6.09 -4.78
CA LEU A 306 -28.74 6.35 -3.37
C LEU A 306 -28.33 5.08 -2.62
N TRP A 307 -27.74 5.26 -1.43
CA TRP A 307 -27.39 4.16 -0.53
C TRP A 307 -28.27 4.17 0.71
N PRO A 308 -28.50 3.02 1.36
CA PRO A 308 -29.24 2.98 2.62
C PRO A 308 -28.62 3.91 3.67
N VAL A 309 -29.47 4.60 4.43
CA VAL A 309 -29.04 5.44 5.58
C VAL A 309 -28.28 4.55 6.56
N ALA A 310 -27.07 4.96 6.90
CA ALA A 310 -26.26 4.29 7.92
C ALA A 310 -26.15 5.16 9.19
N PRO A 311 -26.03 4.53 10.38
CA PRO A 311 -25.61 5.21 11.58
C PRO A 311 -24.26 5.88 11.34
N LEU A 312 -24.18 7.20 11.52
CA LEU A 312 -22.90 7.91 11.61
C LEU A 312 -22.46 8.04 13.07
N TYR A 313 -23.44 8.27 13.94
CA TYR A 313 -23.24 8.49 15.36
C TYR A 313 -24.45 7.98 16.13
N GLU A 314 -24.23 7.29 17.24
CA GLU A 314 -25.28 6.87 18.17
C GLU A 314 -25.11 7.63 19.49
N ALA A 315 -26.21 8.17 20.03
CA ALA A 315 -26.25 8.91 21.29
C ALA A 315 -27.35 8.35 22.19
N GLY A 316 -27.00 7.37 23.02
CA GLY A 316 -27.99 6.58 23.76
C GLY A 316 -28.87 5.79 22.79
N ASP A 317 -30.20 5.91 22.92
CA ASP A 317 -31.17 5.24 22.04
C ASP A 317 -31.39 5.95 20.69
N VAL A 318 -30.67 7.04 20.43
CA VAL A 318 -30.83 7.85 19.21
C VAL A 318 -29.71 7.55 18.22
N VAL A 319 -30.10 7.05 17.04
CA VAL A 319 -29.19 6.91 15.91
C VAL A 319 -29.26 8.16 15.04
N HIS A 320 -28.11 8.78 14.80
CA HIS A 320 -27.95 9.90 13.90
C HIS A 320 -27.34 9.42 12.57
N GLY A 321 -28.07 9.64 11.50
CA GLY A 321 -27.66 9.33 10.13
C GLY A 321 -28.58 10.03 9.16
N SER A 322 -28.08 10.34 7.97
CA SER A 322 -28.90 10.96 6.93
C SER A 322 -28.57 10.37 5.58
N LEU A 323 -29.55 10.37 4.67
CA LEU A 323 -29.40 9.85 3.32
C LEU A 323 -28.35 10.65 2.55
N GLU A 324 -28.28 11.96 2.79
CA GLU A 324 -27.34 12.89 2.17
C GLU A 324 -25.92 12.61 2.64
N ALA A 325 -25.73 12.39 3.93
CA ALA A 325 -24.41 12.11 4.47
C ALA A 325 -23.91 10.74 4.02
N SER A 326 -24.80 9.73 3.96
CA SER A 326 -24.48 8.42 3.39
C SER A 326 -24.09 8.53 1.91
N ALA A 327 -24.88 9.24 1.10
CA ALA A 327 -24.59 9.44 -0.31
C ALA A 327 -23.30 10.25 -0.53
N ALA A 328 -23.07 11.32 0.23
CA ALA A 328 -21.88 12.16 0.10
C ALA A 328 -20.59 11.39 0.38
N LEU A 329 -20.56 10.57 1.44
CA LEU A 329 -19.40 9.73 1.77
C LEU A 329 -19.14 8.67 0.69
N CYS A 330 -20.20 8.02 0.18
CA CYS A 330 -20.06 7.04 -0.90
C CYS A 330 -19.56 7.69 -2.20
N VAL A 331 -20.09 8.86 -2.56
CA VAL A 331 -19.65 9.63 -3.73
C VAL A 331 -18.20 10.08 -3.58
N GLU A 332 -17.77 10.61 -2.42
CA GLU A 332 -16.36 10.96 -2.20
C GLU A 332 -15.46 9.75 -2.42
N ALA A 333 -15.79 8.61 -1.81
CA ALA A 333 -15.01 7.38 -1.95
C ALA A 333 -14.88 6.96 -3.42
N LEU A 334 -15.99 6.94 -4.16
CA LEU A 334 -15.99 6.57 -5.59
C LEU A 334 -15.24 7.58 -6.47
N VAL A 335 -15.40 8.89 -6.24
CA VAL A 335 -14.67 9.94 -6.99
C VAL A 335 -13.17 9.83 -6.75
N ARG A 336 -12.76 9.65 -5.49
CA ARG A 336 -11.35 9.50 -5.14
C ARG A 336 -10.75 8.24 -5.74
N TYR A 337 -11.50 7.14 -5.73
CA TYR A 337 -11.08 5.91 -6.39
C TYR A 337 -11.01 6.07 -7.90
N LEU A 338 -11.99 6.70 -8.55
CA LEU A 338 -11.93 7.01 -9.98
C LEU A 338 -10.70 7.87 -10.32
N ARG A 339 -10.35 8.85 -9.48
CA ARG A 339 -9.13 9.64 -9.65
C ARG A 339 -7.88 8.77 -9.54
N ILE A 340 -7.79 7.89 -8.54
CA ILE A 340 -6.66 6.97 -8.39
C ILE A 340 -6.58 6.00 -9.55
N ALA A 341 -7.72 5.48 -10.01
CA ALA A 341 -7.83 4.58 -11.15
C ALA A 341 -7.39 5.28 -12.44
N ARG A 342 -7.78 6.55 -12.66
CA ARG A 342 -7.32 7.37 -13.79
C ARG A 342 -5.84 7.69 -13.70
N ILE A 343 -5.34 8.18 -12.55
CA ILE A 343 -3.89 8.41 -12.36
C ILE A 343 -3.12 7.12 -12.59
N ALA A 344 -3.65 5.98 -12.16
CA ALA A 344 -3.03 4.70 -12.42
C ALA A 344 -3.15 4.30 -13.90
N ALA A 345 -4.24 4.62 -14.59
CA ALA A 345 -4.41 4.48 -16.05
C ALA A 345 -3.53 5.42 -16.88
N ASP A 346 -3.13 6.56 -16.32
CA ASP A 346 -2.25 7.54 -16.96
C ASP A 346 -0.76 7.28 -16.61
N ARG A 347 -0.50 6.68 -15.44
CA ARG A 347 0.84 6.24 -15.00
C ARG A 347 1.25 4.90 -15.57
N THR A 348 0.25 4.06 -15.81
CA THR A 348 0.37 2.82 -16.54
C THR A 348 -0.73 2.90 -17.57
N ASP A 349 -0.44 2.83 -18.86
CA ASP A 349 -1.48 2.63 -19.89
C ASP A 349 -2.21 1.26 -19.72
N ASN A 350 -2.31 0.72 -18.49
CA ASN A 350 -2.62 -0.65 -18.10
C ASN A 350 -3.78 -0.77 -17.09
N PHE A 351 -4.55 0.29 -16.81
CA PHE A 351 -5.82 0.09 -16.07
C PHE A 351 -6.90 -0.57 -16.94
N LEU A 352 -6.71 -0.59 -18.26
CA LEU A 352 -7.44 -1.42 -19.20
C LEU A 352 -6.49 -2.49 -19.75
N PRO A 353 -6.84 -3.79 -19.70
CA PRO A 353 -6.05 -4.82 -20.37
C PRO A 353 -5.95 -4.50 -21.87
N GLY A 354 -4.73 -4.34 -22.40
CA GLY A 354 -4.47 -4.53 -23.84
C GLY A 354 -3.88 -3.39 -24.65
N ALA A 355 -3.39 -2.27 -24.08
CA ALA A 355 -2.76 -1.23 -24.88
C ALA A 355 -1.58 -0.53 -24.17
N LEU A 356 -0.50 -1.27 -23.90
CA LEU A 356 0.81 -0.62 -23.75
C LEU A 356 1.07 0.20 -25.03
N PRO A 357 1.46 1.49 -24.94
CA PRO A 357 1.73 2.30 -26.11
C PRO A 357 2.85 1.64 -26.91
N SER A 358 2.70 1.63 -28.24
CA SER A 358 3.79 1.24 -29.12
C SER A 358 4.96 2.20 -28.91
N ARG A 359 5.96 1.81 -28.13
CA ARG A 359 7.20 2.58 -27.94
C ARG A 359 8.24 2.03 -28.91
N PRO A 360 8.46 2.69 -30.07
CA PRO A 360 9.55 2.28 -30.94
C PRO A 360 10.89 2.56 -30.23
N GLY A 361 11.92 1.81 -30.61
CA GLY A 361 13.27 1.94 -30.05
C GLY A 361 13.61 0.87 -29.02
N THR A 362 14.73 1.08 -28.33
CA THR A 362 15.35 0.10 -27.45
C THR A 362 15.71 0.72 -26.10
N TRP A 363 16.18 -0.10 -25.17
CA TRP A 363 16.76 0.40 -23.93
C TRP A 363 18.09 1.12 -24.14
N LYS A 364 18.73 1.01 -25.32
CA LYS A 364 19.96 1.78 -25.62
C LYS A 364 19.72 3.27 -25.50
N GLU A 365 18.63 3.78 -26.08
CA GLU A 365 18.30 5.21 -26.01
C GLU A 365 18.04 5.63 -24.56
N THR A 366 17.33 4.79 -23.81
CA THR A 366 17.04 5.04 -22.40
C THR A 366 18.32 5.07 -21.57
N LEU A 367 19.22 4.10 -21.74
CA LEU A 367 20.49 4.02 -21.01
C LEU A 367 21.45 5.14 -21.40
N ALA A 368 21.50 5.50 -22.69
CA ALA A 368 22.32 6.62 -23.17
C ALA A 368 21.83 7.97 -22.59
N ALA A 369 20.53 8.12 -22.36
CA ALA A 369 19.99 9.35 -21.81
C ALA A 369 20.38 9.60 -20.33
N PHE A 370 20.94 8.61 -19.64
CA PHE A 370 21.53 8.75 -18.31
C PHE A 370 23.03 9.07 -18.34
N ASP A 371 23.67 9.19 -19.51
CA ASP A 371 25.13 9.31 -19.61
C ASP A 371 25.70 10.46 -18.77
N ASP A 372 24.98 11.58 -18.68
CA ASP A 372 25.36 12.76 -17.88
C ASP A 372 25.11 12.59 -16.37
N ASP A 373 24.21 11.68 -16.00
CA ASP A 373 23.82 11.42 -14.62
C ASP A 373 24.60 10.27 -13.96
N TYR A 374 25.35 9.49 -14.74
CA TYR A 374 26.15 8.39 -14.24
C TYR A 374 27.37 8.90 -13.46
N PRO A 375 27.43 8.69 -12.12
CA PRO A 375 28.60 9.10 -11.35
C PRO A 375 29.83 8.33 -11.85
N PRO A 376 30.93 9.01 -12.24
CA PRO A 376 32.11 8.34 -12.78
C PRO A 376 32.71 7.28 -11.84
N ALA A 377 32.58 7.48 -10.53
CA ALA A 377 33.06 6.53 -9.53
C ALA A 377 32.27 5.20 -9.53
N LEU A 378 31.02 5.19 -10.00
CA LEU A 378 30.17 3.99 -10.05
C LEU A 378 30.12 3.38 -11.47
N PHE A 379 30.17 4.22 -12.50
CA PHE A 379 30.00 3.84 -13.90
C PHE A 379 31.21 4.26 -14.74
N ALA A 380 32.17 3.35 -14.87
CA ALA A 380 33.30 3.53 -15.77
C ALA A 380 32.84 3.60 -17.25
N PRO A 381 33.58 4.29 -18.14
CA PRO A 381 33.23 4.42 -19.55
C PRO A 381 32.94 3.08 -20.26
N GLU A 382 33.72 2.04 -19.95
CA GLU A 382 33.57 0.70 -20.53
C GLU A 382 32.25 0.06 -20.10
N SER A 383 31.83 0.26 -18.84
CA SER A 383 30.56 -0.26 -18.32
C SER A 383 29.37 0.45 -18.97
N ARG A 384 29.46 1.76 -19.20
CA ARG A 384 28.44 2.52 -19.95
C ARG A 384 28.32 2.03 -21.39
N ALA A 385 29.44 1.70 -22.03
CA ALA A 385 29.44 1.13 -23.38
C ALA A 385 28.70 -0.23 -23.41
N ARG A 386 28.98 -1.12 -22.45
CA ARG A 386 28.31 -2.43 -22.34
C ARG A 386 26.82 -2.31 -22.02
N LEU A 387 26.43 -1.35 -21.17
CA LEU A 387 25.02 -1.06 -20.91
C LEU A 387 24.30 -0.66 -22.20
N ARG A 388 24.89 0.22 -23.01
CA ARG A 388 24.31 0.64 -24.29
C ARG A 388 24.23 -0.51 -25.30
N GLU A 389 25.26 -1.35 -25.38
CA GLU A 389 25.28 -2.56 -26.22
C GLU A 389 24.18 -3.56 -25.80
N LEU A 390 24.02 -3.82 -24.50
CA LEU A 390 22.90 -4.61 -23.97
C LEU A 390 21.56 -3.99 -24.33
N GLY A 391 21.45 -2.66 -24.21
CA GLY A 391 20.24 -1.90 -24.50
C GLY A 391 19.71 -2.11 -25.91
N GLU A 392 20.57 -2.41 -26.90
CA GLU A 392 20.16 -2.69 -28.29
C GLU A 392 19.29 -3.94 -28.42
N TRP A 393 19.43 -4.89 -27.50
CA TRP A 393 18.71 -6.16 -27.52
C TRP A 393 17.33 -6.08 -26.85
N LEU A 394 17.10 -5.04 -26.04
CA LEU A 394 15.93 -4.93 -25.19
C LEU A 394 14.99 -3.86 -25.76
N PRO A 395 13.78 -4.22 -26.25
CA PRO A 395 12.83 -3.23 -26.73
C PRO A 395 12.45 -2.21 -25.66
N ALA A 396 12.27 -0.94 -26.02
CA ALA A 396 11.82 0.10 -25.09
C ALA A 396 10.40 -0.16 -24.54
N ALA A 397 9.64 -1.03 -25.21
CA ALA A 397 8.34 -1.52 -24.77
C ALA A 397 8.42 -2.52 -23.60
N LEU A 398 9.61 -3.03 -23.25
CA LEU A 398 9.81 -3.69 -21.95
C LEU A 398 9.78 -2.61 -20.88
N GLU A 399 8.57 -2.27 -20.44
CA GLU A 399 8.34 -1.37 -19.32
C GLU A 399 8.65 -2.09 -18.01
N GLY A 400 9.30 -1.39 -17.09
CA GLY A 400 9.77 -2.03 -15.89
C GLY A 400 10.59 -1.12 -14.98
N ASP A 401 10.73 -1.59 -13.75
CA ASP A 401 11.69 -1.03 -12.81
C ASP A 401 13.08 -1.47 -13.27
N GLY A 402 13.91 -0.52 -13.68
CA GLY A 402 15.30 -0.77 -14.01
C GLY A 402 16.19 -0.68 -12.76
N GLY A 403 17.41 -1.17 -12.87
CA GLY A 403 18.41 -0.98 -11.85
C GLY A 403 19.81 -1.40 -12.26
N PHE A 404 20.76 -1.08 -11.40
CA PHE A 404 22.17 -1.37 -11.58
C PHE A 404 22.71 -2.02 -10.31
N GLU A 405 23.51 -3.07 -10.46
CA GLU A 405 24.32 -3.61 -9.38
C GLU A 405 25.76 -3.15 -9.60
N VAL A 406 26.32 -2.40 -8.64
CA VAL A 406 27.68 -1.86 -8.71
C VAL A 406 28.55 -2.47 -7.62
N ARG A 407 29.81 -2.78 -7.96
CA ARG A 407 30.82 -3.21 -6.98
C ARG A 407 31.27 -2.01 -6.13
N LEU A 408 31.60 -2.21 -4.86
CA LEU A 408 31.97 -1.08 -3.97
C LEU A 408 33.47 -0.90 -3.77
N LEU A 409 34.28 -1.87 -4.18
CA LEU A 409 35.74 -1.74 -4.18
C LEU A 409 36.26 -1.00 -5.42
N ASP A 410 37.38 -0.29 -5.25
CA ASP A 410 38.12 0.27 -6.37
C ASP A 410 38.71 -0.81 -7.27
N GLY A 411 38.93 -0.47 -8.55
CA GLY A 411 39.44 -1.41 -9.55
C GLY A 411 38.43 -2.44 -10.06
N ALA A 412 37.18 -2.42 -9.58
CA ALA A 412 36.09 -3.25 -10.07
C ALA A 412 35.04 -2.40 -10.82
N PRO A 413 35.29 -1.99 -12.07
CA PRO A 413 34.39 -1.10 -12.82
C PRO A 413 33.05 -1.75 -13.20
N ARG A 414 32.81 -3.01 -12.84
CA ARG A 414 31.64 -3.80 -13.22
C ARG A 414 30.33 -3.18 -12.74
N VAL A 415 29.40 -3.04 -13.68
CA VAL A 415 28.01 -2.64 -13.46
C VAL A 415 27.12 -3.66 -14.15
N ASP A 416 26.37 -4.45 -13.37
CA ASP A 416 25.37 -5.37 -13.91
C ASP A 416 24.04 -4.63 -14.09
N PHE A 417 23.23 -5.03 -15.07
CA PHE A 417 21.93 -4.40 -15.35
C PHE A 417 20.78 -5.30 -14.95
N ILE A 418 19.76 -4.73 -14.32
CA ILE A 418 18.58 -5.48 -13.89
C ILE A 418 17.34 -4.78 -14.44
N LEU A 419 16.43 -5.56 -15.03
CA LEU A 419 15.17 -5.09 -15.56
C LEU A 419 14.02 -5.92 -14.99
N GLY A 420 13.13 -5.27 -14.24
CA GLY A 420 11.96 -5.90 -13.64
C GLY A 420 10.75 -5.79 -14.55
N ILE A 421 10.33 -6.92 -15.11
CA ILE A 421 9.13 -7.01 -15.96
C ILE A 421 7.91 -7.20 -15.05
N LYS A 422 6.94 -6.31 -15.16
CA LYS A 422 5.66 -6.42 -14.47
C LYS A 422 4.64 -7.19 -15.32
N HIS A 423 3.44 -7.34 -14.79
CA HIS A 423 2.37 -8.15 -15.39
C HIS A 423 1.97 -7.67 -16.80
N ASP A 424 2.10 -6.37 -17.08
CA ASP A 424 1.88 -5.77 -18.39
C ASP A 424 2.93 -6.20 -19.44
N GLY A 425 4.19 -6.32 -19.05
CA GLY A 425 5.30 -6.73 -19.91
C GLY A 425 5.33 -8.22 -20.24
N GLN A 426 4.52 -9.05 -19.57
CA GLN A 426 4.48 -10.49 -19.83
C GLN A 426 4.05 -10.83 -21.26
N ALA A 427 3.14 -10.03 -21.84
CA ALA A 427 2.67 -10.25 -23.22
C ALA A 427 3.81 -10.07 -24.22
N LEU A 428 4.73 -9.15 -23.97
CA LEU A 428 5.91 -8.94 -24.80
C LEU A 428 6.87 -10.12 -24.73
N LEU A 429 7.18 -10.60 -23.51
CA LEU A 429 8.00 -11.80 -23.33
C LEU A 429 7.35 -13.05 -23.94
N ALA A 430 6.02 -13.17 -23.88
CA ALA A 430 5.26 -14.28 -24.45
C ALA A 430 5.18 -14.26 -25.99
N GLY A 431 5.57 -13.15 -26.63
CA GLY A 431 5.41 -12.92 -28.07
C GLY A 431 3.95 -12.71 -28.49
N ARG A 432 3.16 -12.08 -27.61
CA ARG A 432 1.73 -11.78 -27.80
C ARG A 432 1.43 -10.27 -27.77
N HIS A 433 2.46 -9.44 -27.65
CA HIS A 433 2.30 -7.99 -27.61
C HIS A 433 1.97 -7.45 -29.01
N PRO A 434 0.95 -6.58 -29.17
CA PRO A 434 0.40 -6.22 -30.49
C PRO A 434 1.33 -5.33 -31.33
N HIS A 435 2.28 -4.63 -30.70
CA HIS A 435 3.06 -3.58 -31.35
C HIS A 435 4.57 -3.67 -31.15
N ALA A 436 5.04 -4.69 -30.44
CA ALA A 436 6.46 -4.85 -30.15
C ALA A 436 6.79 -6.33 -30.01
N GLU A 437 7.99 -6.69 -30.42
CA GLU A 437 8.49 -8.05 -30.34
C GLU A 437 9.92 -8.02 -29.80
N LEU A 438 10.31 -9.08 -29.10
CA LEU A 438 11.71 -9.32 -28.81
C LEU A 438 12.47 -9.64 -30.11
N PRO A 439 13.72 -9.18 -30.29
CA PRO A 439 14.50 -9.49 -31.48
C PRO A 439 14.58 -11.00 -31.75
N ALA A 440 14.25 -11.42 -32.96
CA ALA A 440 14.26 -12.82 -33.36
C ALA A 440 15.56 -13.58 -33.01
N PRO A 441 16.78 -12.98 -33.13
CA PRO A 441 18.02 -13.67 -32.78
C PRO A 441 18.14 -14.05 -31.29
N LEU A 442 17.41 -13.41 -30.37
CA LEU A 442 17.39 -13.83 -28.96
C LEU A 442 16.92 -15.30 -28.84
N PHE A 443 15.93 -15.68 -29.65
CA PHE A 443 15.35 -17.02 -29.62
C PHE A 443 16.22 -18.11 -30.29
N ALA A 444 17.40 -17.76 -30.81
CA ALA A 444 18.41 -18.74 -31.17
C ALA A 444 18.90 -19.48 -29.92
N ALA A 445 19.02 -18.79 -28.78
CA ALA A 445 19.37 -19.38 -27.50
C ALA A 445 18.16 -20.12 -26.86
N PRO A 446 18.36 -21.34 -26.35
CA PRO A 446 17.29 -22.08 -25.67
C PRO A 446 16.76 -21.38 -24.41
N GLU A 447 17.60 -20.61 -23.72
CA GLU A 447 17.24 -19.81 -22.54
C GLU A 447 16.08 -18.85 -22.82
N TRP A 448 16.16 -18.09 -23.92
CA TRP A 448 15.11 -17.14 -24.30
C TRP A 448 13.82 -17.84 -24.76
N ARG A 449 13.91 -19.06 -25.31
CA ARG A 449 12.73 -19.88 -25.59
C ARG A 449 12.03 -20.28 -24.29
N ARG A 450 12.79 -20.73 -23.28
CA ARG A 450 12.27 -21.05 -21.95
C ARG A 450 11.64 -19.84 -21.24
N ILE A 451 12.26 -18.66 -21.34
CA ILE A 451 11.68 -17.40 -20.83
C ILE A 451 10.32 -17.13 -21.49
N ARG A 452 10.22 -17.28 -22.82
CA ARG A 452 8.95 -17.10 -23.54
C ARG A 452 7.90 -18.13 -23.14
N ASP A 453 8.28 -19.38 -22.94
CA ASP A 453 7.34 -20.43 -22.53
C ASP A 453 6.83 -20.21 -21.10
N PHE A 454 7.70 -19.78 -20.18
CA PHE A 454 7.28 -19.29 -18.87
C PHE A 454 6.32 -18.10 -18.99
N ALA A 455 6.66 -17.09 -19.77
CA ALA A 455 5.84 -15.89 -19.94
C ALA A 455 4.46 -16.20 -20.54
N ARG A 456 4.35 -17.21 -21.42
CA ARG A 456 3.06 -17.69 -21.92
C ARG A 456 2.19 -18.27 -20.81
N GLY A 457 2.77 -19.11 -19.94
CA GLY A 457 2.08 -19.66 -18.77
C GLY A 457 1.72 -18.60 -17.72
N TRP A 458 2.59 -17.59 -17.56
CA TRP A 458 2.33 -16.43 -16.70
C TRP A 458 1.19 -15.57 -17.24
N SER A 459 1.12 -15.38 -18.55
CA SER A 459 0.09 -14.58 -19.24
C SER A 459 -1.29 -15.22 -19.34
N GLU A 460 -1.45 -16.46 -18.86
CA GLU A 460 -2.72 -17.18 -18.94
C GLU A 460 -3.70 -16.69 -17.85
N PRO A 461 -4.79 -15.99 -18.21
CA PRO A 461 -5.66 -15.34 -17.23
C PRO A 461 -6.26 -16.33 -16.23
N GLY A 462 -6.15 -16.03 -14.93
CA GLY A 462 -6.65 -16.89 -13.85
C GLY A 462 -5.78 -18.12 -13.56
N GLY A 463 -4.69 -18.32 -14.30
CA GLY A 463 -3.70 -19.35 -14.04
C GLY A 463 -3.03 -19.19 -12.67
N LEU A 464 -2.32 -20.23 -12.22
CA LEU A 464 -1.56 -20.12 -10.97
C LEU A 464 -0.45 -19.06 -11.06
N LEU A 465 0.31 -19.05 -12.16
CA LEU A 465 1.41 -18.10 -12.35
C LEU A 465 0.90 -16.66 -12.47
N ASP A 466 -0.18 -16.42 -13.22
CA ASP A 466 -0.88 -15.13 -13.29
C ASP A 466 -1.28 -14.58 -11.89
N ARG A 467 -1.74 -15.47 -11.01
CA ARG A 467 -2.20 -15.11 -9.66
C ARG A 467 -1.09 -15.01 -8.62
N GLU A 468 0.03 -15.70 -8.79
CA GLU A 468 1.05 -15.80 -7.73
C GLU A 468 2.40 -15.22 -8.11
N VAL A 469 2.64 -14.88 -9.38
CA VAL A 469 3.84 -14.17 -9.82
C VAL A 469 3.51 -12.67 -9.94
N ASP A 470 4.29 -11.84 -9.25
CA ASP A 470 4.13 -10.38 -9.24
C ASP A 470 5.02 -9.68 -10.26
N ALA A 471 6.23 -10.21 -10.44
CA ALA A 471 7.22 -9.68 -11.35
C ALA A 471 8.15 -10.79 -11.85
N PHE A 472 8.84 -10.49 -12.94
CA PHE A 472 9.87 -11.32 -13.50
C PHE A 472 11.10 -10.47 -13.81
N TRP A 473 12.19 -10.65 -13.06
CA TRP A 473 13.40 -9.84 -13.29
C TRP A 473 14.38 -10.54 -14.21
N LEU A 474 14.98 -9.76 -15.11
CA LEU A 474 16.09 -10.14 -15.96
C LEU A 474 17.33 -9.39 -15.45
N GLU A 475 18.34 -10.11 -14.98
CA GLU A 475 19.63 -9.55 -14.55
C GLU A 475 20.71 -9.99 -15.54
N PHE A 476 21.53 -9.05 -15.99
CA PHE A 476 22.59 -9.27 -16.95
C PHE A 476 23.93 -8.98 -16.29
N ASP A 477 24.72 -10.03 -16.12
CA ASP A 477 26.12 -9.93 -15.71
C ASP A 477 26.94 -9.28 -16.85
N LEU A 478 27.56 -8.13 -16.60
CA LEU A 478 28.32 -7.36 -17.60
C LEU A 478 29.81 -7.24 -17.26
N ASP A 479 30.40 -8.34 -16.77
CA ASP A 479 31.84 -8.45 -16.52
C ASP A 479 32.67 -8.63 -17.79
N ALA A 480 32.08 -9.21 -18.84
CA ALA A 480 32.66 -9.41 -20.16
C ALA A 480 31.94 -8.57 -21.24
N PRO A 481 32.44 -8.52 -22.49
CA PRO A 481 31.66 -8.02 -23.63
C PRO A 481 30.29 -8.71 -23.72
N VAL A 482 29.27 -8.00 -24.18
CA VAL A 482 27.90 -8.51 -24.22
C VAL A 482 27.83 -9.72 -25.17
N ALA A 483 27.35 -10.85 -24.67
CA ALA A 483 27.16 -12.03 -25.49
C ALA A 483 26.09 -11.78 -26.57
N SER A 484 26.17 -12.49 -27.68
CA SER A 484 25.16 -12.45 -28.74
C SER A 484 24.54 -13.84 -28.94
N PRO A 485 23.29 -14.07 -28.51
CA PRO A 485 22.43 -13.16 -27.75
C PRO A 485 22.85 -13.01 -26.27
N PRO A 486 22.48 -11.90 -25.59
CA PRO A 486 22.74 -11.73 -24.17
C PRO A 486 21.89 -12.72 -23.37
N LEU A 487 22.49 -13.39 -22.38
CA LEU A 487 21.79 -14.34 -21.52
C LEU A 487 21.50 -13.69 -20.16
N PRO A 488 20.24 -13.65 -19.69
CA PRO A 488 19.92 -13.14 -18.37
C PRO A 488 20.00 -14.23 -17.30
N ILE A 489 20.30 -13.83 -16.08
CA ILE A 489 19.82 -14.48 -14.86
C ILE A 489 18.35 -14.07 -14.70
N VAL A 490 17.47 -15.02 -14.40
CA VAL A 490 16.03 -14.71 -14.25
C VAL A 490 15.57 -14.89 -12.82
N PHE A 491 14.67 -14.02 -12.36
CA PHE A 491 14.05 -14.12 -11.04
C PHE A 491 12.54 -14.25 -11.22
N LEU A 492 11.99 -15.40 -10.83
CA LEU A 492 10.57 -15.60 -10.65
C LEU A 492 10.19 -15.00 -9.29
N CYS A 493 9.59 -13.80 -9.29
CA CYS A 493 9.16 -13.14 -8.06
C CYS A 493 7.74 -13.54 -7.69
N THR A 494 7.62 -14.19 -6.55
CA THR A 494 6.34 -14.53 -5.95
C THR A 494 5.66 -13.27 -5.43
N ARG A 495 4.33 -13.26 -5.43
CA ARG A 495 3.54 -12.13 -4.98
C ARG A 495 3.79 -11.85 -3.51
N ASP A 496 4.33 -10.66 -3.26
CA ASP A 496 4.74 -10.15 -1.95
C ASP A 496 3.51 -10.11 -1.06
N GLN A 497 3.41 -11.09 -0.17
CA GLN A 497 2.42 -11.08 0.90
C GLN A 497 3.21 -11.32 2.18
N PRO A 498 3.21 -10.37 3.13
CA PRO A 498 3.81 -10.63 4.43
C PRO A 498 3.15 -11.88 4.99
N VAL A 499 3.96 -12.87 5.37
CA VAL A 499 3.40 -14.07 5.95
C VAL A 499 2.77 -13.68 7.27
N ALA A 500 1.45 -13.87 7.34
CA ALA A 500 0.66 -13.47 8.49
C ALA A 500 1.20 -14.08 9.78
N ILE A 501 0.98 -13.37 10.88
CA ILE A 501 1.42 -13.73 12.24
C ILE A 501 0.85 -15.10 12.68
N ASN A 502 -0.19 -15.61 12.00
CA ASN A 502 -0.81 -16.90 12.26
C ASN A 502 -0.19 -18.04 11.42
N GLU A 503 0.19 -19.12 12.10
CA GLU A 503 0.70 -20.38 11.58
C GLU A 503 -0.14 -21.01 10.44
N ALA A 504 -1.48 -20.92 10.51
CA ALA A 504 -2.35 -21.49 9.47
C ALA A 504 -2.21 -20.75 8.12
N LEU A 505 -2.09 -19.42 8.17
CA LEU A 505 -1.86 -18.60 6.98
C LEU A 505 -0.43 -18.77 6.47
N HIS A 506 0.55 -18.92 7.38
CA HIS A 506 1.92 -19.28 7.02
C HIS A 506 1.96 -20.57 6.20
N ARG A 507 1.35 -21.67 6.70
CA ARG A 507 1.27 -22.95 5.98
C ARG A 507 0.66 -22.80 4.59
N ARG A 508 -0.50 -22.13 4.50
CA ARG A 508 -1.19 -21.89 3.21
C ARG A 508 -0.29 -21.15 2.22
N LYS A 509 0.47 -20.16 2.70
CA LYS A 509 1.37 -19.40 1.83
C LYS A 509 2.58 -20.22 1.39
N SER A 510 3.14 -21.03 2.28
CA SER A 510 4.20 -22.01 1.94
C SER A 510 3.74 -23.00 0.86
N ASP A 511 2.51 -23.52 0.96
CA ASP A 511 1.93 -24.36 -0.09
C ASP A 511 1.78 -23.62 -1.42
N THR A 512 1.42 -22.35 -1.36
CA THR A 512 1.30 -21.48 -2.54
C THR A 512 2.67 -21.23 -3.19
N TYR A 513 3.73 -21.01 -2.40
CA TYR A 513 5.10 -20.91 -2.92
C TYR A 513 5.50 -22.19 -3.62
N ARG A 514 5.33 -23.35 -2.98
CA ARG A 514 5.63 -24.65 -3.59
C ARG A 514 4.91 -24.83 -4.92
N ALA A 515 3.59 -24.65 -4.93
CA ALA A 515 2.79 -24.80 -6.15
C ALA A 515 3.27 -23.87 -7.28
N THR A 516 3.59 -22.61 -6.94
CA THR A 516 4.08 -21.62 -7.90
C THR A 516 5.44 -22.01 -8.47
N LEU A 517 6.38 -22.45 -7.62
CA LEU A 517 7.70 -22.89 -8.06
C LEU A 517 7.64 -24.17 -8.89
N HIS A 518 6.81 -25.14 -8.51
CA HIS A 518 6.59 -26.37 -9.29
C HIS A 518 5.96 -26.09 -10.66
N ALA A 519 5.13 -25.05 -10.79
CA ALA A 519 4.59 -24.63 -12.07
C ALA A 519 5.60 -23.86 -12.93
N GLY A 520 6.37 -22.93 -12.33
CA GLY A 520 7.20 -21.98 -13.07
C GLY A 520 8.63 -22.47 -13.36
N LEU A 521 9.29 -23.12 -12.40
CA LEU A 521 10.71 -23.50 -12.55
C LEU A 521 10.96 -24.54 -13.64
N PRO A 522 10.10 -25.57 -13.87
CA PRO A 522 10.30 -26.48 -15.00
C PRO A 522 10.31 -25.76 -16.35
N LEU A 523 9.46 -24.74 -16.53
CA LEU A 523 9.41 -23.95 -17.76
C LEU A 523 10.72 -23.17 -17.98
N LEU A 524 11.30 -22.62 -16.90
CA LEU A 524 12.53 -21.82 -16.96
C LEU A 524 13.81 -22.67 -17.08
N ARG A 525 13.83 -23.85 -16.44
CA ARG A 525 15.02 -24.72 -16.39
C ARG A 525 15.09 -25.69 -17.59
N GLY A 526 13.93 -26.14 -18.09
CA GLY A 526 13.82 -27.12 -19.16
C GLY A 526 14.44 -28.49 -18.81
N ASP A 527 14.55 -29.34 -19.82
CA ASP A 527 14.95 -30.76 -19.66
C ASP A 527 16.44 -30.94 -19.32
N GLU A 528 17.29 -29.96 -19.62
CA GLU A 528 18.74 -30.03 -19.36
C GLU A 528 19.10 -29.86 -17.88
N ALA A 529 18.19 -29.30 -17.08
CA ALA A 529 18.42 -29.04 -15.67
C ALA A 529 17.14 -29.26 -14.87
N PRO A 530 16.55 -30.47 -14.87
CA PRO A 530 15.26 -30.70 -14.23
C PRO A 530 15.32 -30.44 -12.71
N LEU A 531 14.15 -30.17 -12.12
CA LEU A 531 14.02 -30.14 -10.67
C LEU A 531 14.14 -31.56 -10.12
N THR A 532 15.34 -31.96 -9.68
CA THR A 532 15.53 -33.28 -9.08
C THR A 532 14.78 -33.38 -7.75
N PRO A 533 14.41 -34.59 -7.29
CA PRO A 533 13.77 -34.77 -5.99
C PRO A 533 14.60 -34.19 -4.83
N GLU A 534 15.92 -34.17 -4.94
CA GLU A 534 16.82 -33.58 -3.94
C GLU A 534 16.71 -32.07 -3.90
N LEU A 535 16.77 -31.42 -5.06
CA LEU A 535 16.61 -29.97 -5.13
C LEU A 535 15.22 -29.54 -4.66
N GLN A 536 14.16 -30.28 -5.01
CA GLN A 536 12.80 -30.01 -4.54
C GLN A 536 12.72 -30.10 -3.01
N ARG A 537 13.31 -31.14 -2.40
CA ARG A 537 13.35 -31.28 -0.95
C ARG A 537 14.09 -30.13 -0.28
N GLU A 538 15.22 -29.69 -0.82
CA GLU A 538 15.96 -28.54 -0.27
C GLU A 538 15.16 -27.24 -0.38
N MET A 539 14.42 -27.05 -1.48
CA MET A 539 13.49 -25.94 -1.63
C MET A 539 12.40 -25.98 -0.55
N ASP A 540 11.80 -27.16 -0.32
CA ASP A 540 10.74 -27.34 0.66
C ASP A 540 11.23 -27.07 2.08
N VAL A 541 12.41 -27.59 2.45
CA VAL A 541 13.06 -27.32 3.75
C VAL A 541 13.23 -25.81 3.98
N CYS A 542 13.71 -25.08 2.97
CA CYS A 542 13.86 -23.63 3.07
C CYS A 542 12.52 -22.91 3.26
N ILE A 543 11.49 -23.31 2.50
CA ILE A 543 10.16 -22.69 2.56
C ILE A 543 9.47 -22.97 3.91
N GLU A 544 9.59 -24.19 4.43
CA GLU A 544 8.95 -24.60 5.69
C GLU A 544 9.61 -23.98 6.92
N ALA A 545 10.91 -23.72 6.86
CA ALA A 545 11.65 -23.11 7.96
C ALA A 545 11.49 -21.58 8.03
N LEU A 546 10.82 -20.94 7.06
CA LEU A 546 10.69 -19.48 7.02
C LEU A 546 10.13 -18.92 8.35
N PRO A 547 10.82 -17.95 8.98
CA PRO A 547 10.31 -17.38 10.21
C PRO A 547 9.03 -16.56 9.96
N PRO A 548 8.15 -16.39 10.96
CA PRO A 548 6.97 -15.52 10.84
C PRO A 548 7.33 -14.12 10.33
N GLY A 549 6.54 -13.59 9.39
CA GLY A 549 6.78 -12.30 8.73
C GLY A 549 7.75 -12.35 7.54
N ALA A 550 8.62 -13.36 7.45
CA ALA A 550 9.48 -13.57 6.29
C ALA A 550 8.73 -14.27 5.16
N HIS A 551 9.19 -14.06 3.93
CA HIS A 551 8.65 -14.75 2.76
C HIS A 551 9.72 -15.03 1.72
N LEU A 552 9.49 -16.06 0.90
CA LEU A 552 10.17 -16.21 -0.37
C LEU A 552 9.74 -15.05 -1.27
N TYR A 553 10.68 -14.19 -1.67
CA TYR A 553 10.46 -13.09 -2.60
C TYR A 553 10.73 -13.52 -4.04
N ALA A 554 11.79 -14.29 -4.27
CA ALA A 554 12.13 -14.77 -5.60
C ALA A 554 12.84 -16.11 -5.59
N ALA A 555 12.60 -16.90 -6.63
CA ALA A 555 13.45 -18.02 -7.02
C ALA A 555 14.16 -17.67 -8.34
N CYS A 556 15.48 -17.75 -8.33
CA CYS A 556 16.35 -17.27 -9.39
C CYS A 556 17.03 -18.44 -10.11
N VAL A 557 17.06 -18.37 -11.44
CA VAL A 557 17.71 -19.35 -12.32
C VAL A 557 18.89 -18.67 -13.02
N MET A 558 20.09 -19.17 -12.77
CA MET A 558 21.37 -18.58 -13.19
C MET A 558 21.69 -18.88 -14.67
N MET A 559 20.81 -18.54 -15.63
CA MET A 559 20.93 -19.03 -17.01
C MET A 559 22.20 -18.56 -17.74
N SER A 560 22.75 -17.40 -17.40
CA SER A 560 24.00 -16.88 -17.96
C SER A 560 25.26 -17.58 -17.43
N ARG A 561 25.14 -18.37 -16.37
CA ARG A 561 26.27 -19.02 -15.69
C ARG A 561 26.28 -20.52 -15.98
N ARG A 562 27.46 -21.12 -15.83
CA ARG A 562 27.61 -22.59 -15.97
C ARG A 562 26.90 -23.37 -14.86
N SER A 563 26.69 -22.76 -13.69
CA SER A 563 26.02 -23.41 -12.57
C SER A 563 24.53 -23.60 -12.85
N LYS A 564 24.00 -24.77 -12.46
CA LYS A 564 22.55 -25.08 -12.56
C LYS A 564 21.83 -24.91 -11.21
N ASN A 565 22.41 -24.09 -10.34
CA ASN A 565 21.91 -23.81 -9.00
C ASN A 565 20.70 -22.88 -9.09
N LEU A 566 19.79 -23.00 -8.13
CA LEU A 566 18.79 -21.98 -7.87
C LEU A 566 19.33 -20.99 -6.85
N ARG A 567 18.81 -19.77 -6.86
CA ARG A 567 18.97 -18.84 -5.75
C ARG A 567 17.62 -18.49 -5.18
N PHE A 568 17.45 -18.65 -3.88
CA PHE A 568 16.30 -18.10 -3.17
C PHE A 568 16.65 -16.74 -2.61
N THR A 569 15.80 -15.77 -2.89
CA THR A 569 15.83 -14.46 -2.25
C THR A 569 14.68 -14.41 -1.26
N LEU A 570 15.00 -14.36 0.02
CA LEU A 570 14.05 -14.31 1.13
C LEU A 570 13.99 -12.88 1.65
N LYS A 571 12.79 -12.37 1.90
CA LYS A 571 12.58 -10.98 2.30
C LYS A 571 11.91 -10.89 3.65
N ASN A 572 12.18 -9.79 4.34
CA ASN A 572 11.66 -9.48 5.68
C ASN A 572 12.04 -10.54 6.73
N VAL A 573 13.23 -11.15 6.60
CA VAL A 573 13.76 -12.03 7.66
C VAL A 573 14.15 -11.14 8.85
N PRO A 574 13.53 -11.31 10.04
CA PRO A 574 13.87 -10.49 11.18
C PRO A 574 15.34 -10.71 11.57
N PRO A 575 16.13 -9.65 11.83
CA PRO A 575 17.56 -9.78 12.06
C PRO A 575 17.93 -10.74 13.19
N GLU A 576 17.16 -10.73 14.28
CA GLU A 576 17.31 -11.62 15.43
C GLU A 576 16.97 -13.09 15.12
N ARG A 577 16.33 -13.36 13.98
CA ARG A 577 15.97 -14.72 13.51
C ARG A 577 16.86 -15.24 12.40
N ILE A 578 17.70 -14.41 11.78
CA ILE A 578 18.55 -14.81 10.63
C ILE A 578 19.39 -16.05 10.98
N VAL A 579 20.09 -16.02 12.12
CA VAL A 579 20.96 -17.14 12.53
C VAL A 579 20.16 -18.41 12.78
N ALA A 580 19.09 -18.32 13.58
CA ALA A 580 18.26 -19.48 13.90
C ALA A 580 17.60 -20.10 12.66
N TYR A 581 17.20 -19.28 11.69
CA TYR A 581 16.70 -19.74 10.41
C TYR A 581 17.76 -20.52 9.62
N LEU A 582 18.98 -19.98 9.52
CA LEU A 582 20.09 -20.63 8.81
C LEU A 582 20.53 -21.94 9.50
N GLU A 583 20.47 -22.01 10.83
CA GLU A 583 20.66 -23.25 11.59
C GLU A 583 19.57 -24.27 11.27
N ALA A 584 18.31 -23.85 11.22
CA ALA A 584 17.16 -24.73 10.94
C ALA A 584 17.19 -25.34 9.54
N VAL A 585 17.68 -24.61 8.54
CA VAL A 585 17.86 -25.13 7.17
C VAL A 585 19.22 -25.83 6.97
N ALA A 586 20.01 -25.99 8.03
CA ALA A 586 21.35 -26.59 7.99
C ALA A 586 22.29 -25.93 6.97
N TRP A 587 22.28 -24.58 6.90
CA TRP A 587 23.19 -23.84 6.02
C TRP A 587 24.66 -24.16 6.35
N PRO A 588 25.49 -24.56 5.37
CA PRO A 588 26.84 -25.06 5.63
C PRO A 588 27.92 -23.96 5.68
N GLY A 589 27.52 -22.69 5.69
CA GLY A 589 28.45 -21.57 5.66
C GLY A 589 29.05 -21.20 7.02
N ASP A 590 29.76 -20.08 7.04
CA ASP A 590 30.49 -19.60 8.21
C ASP A 590 29.57 -18.78 9.15
N PHE A 591 29.05 -19.44 10.18
CA PHE A 591 28.23 -18.79 11.20
C PHE A 591 28.99 -17.74 12.03
N GLN A 592 30.31 -17.88 12.18
CA GLN A 592 31.10 -16.88 12.91
C GLN A 592 31.19 -15.59 12.08
N GLN A 593 31.53 -15.70 10.79
CA GLN A 593 31.54 -14.56 9.86
C GLN A 593 30.17 -13.88 9.80
N LEU A 594 29.08 -14.65 9.80
CA LEU A 594 27.72 -14.10 9.86
C LEU A 594 27.47 -13.32 11.16
N ARG A 595 27.78 -13.90 12.32
CA ARG A 595 27.58 -13.24 13.62
C ARG A 595 28.42 -11.97 13.73
N ASP A 596 29.68 -12.03 13.31
CA ASP A 596 30.58 -10.87 13.28
C ASP A 596 30.02 -9.78 12.36
N THR A 597 29.46 -10.16 11.19
CA THR A 597 28.82 -9.23 10.26
C THR A 597 27.60 -8.55 10.88
N LEU A 598 26.68 -9.32 11.46
CA LEU A 598 25.50 -8.78 12.11
C LEU A 598 25.86 -7.89 13.31
N ALA A 599 26.90 -8.23 14.06
CA ALA A 599 27.34 -7.48 15.24
C ALA A 599 27.73 -6.03 14.93
N TRP A 600 28.22 -5.73 13.72
CA TRP A 600 28.51 -4.35 13.32
C TRP A 600 27.43 -3.71 12.45
N VAL A 601 26.67 -4.49 11.68
CA VAL A 601 25.58 -3.95 10.82
C VAL A 601 24.38 -3.49 11.66
N LEU A 602 23.97 -4.26 12.66
CA LEU A 602 22.76 -3.97 13.45
C LEU A 602 22.86 -2.67 14.26
N PRO A 603 23.97 -2.34 14.94
CA PRO A 603 24.11 -1.07 15.65
C PRO A 603 23.98 0.18 14.76
N LEU A 604 24.16 0.05 13.44
CA LEU A 604 23.95 1.14 12.47
C LEU A 604 22.46 1.39 12.17
N GLY A 605 21.56 0.61 12.78
CA GLY A 605 20.11 0.74 12.64
C GLY A 605 19.57 0.12 11.35
N VAL A 606 20.33 -0.73 10.67
CA VAL A 606 19.83 -1.53 9.53
C VAL A 606 18.76 -2.48 10.06
N ASN A 607 17.54 -2.33 9.54
CA ASN A 607 16.37 -3.04 10.06
C ASN A 607 15.55 -3.73 8.97
N ARG A 608 16.03 -3.73 7.71
CA ARG A 608 15.41 -4.47 6.61
C ARG A 608 16.46 -5.34 5.92
N PHE A 609 16.29 -6.65 6.07
CA PHE A 609 17.15 -7.67 5.49
C PHE A 609 16.47 -8.48 4.39
N MET A 610 17.23 -8.82 3.35
CA MET A 610 16.91 -9.92 2.45
C MET A 610 18.09 -10.90 2.41
N LEU A 611 17.78 -12.20 2.39
CA LEU A 611 18.78 -13.27 2.35
C LEU A 611 18.81 -13.90 0.97
N ASN A 612 19.99 -14.07 0.40
CA ASN A 612 20.20 -14.79 -0.85
C ASN A 612 20.92 -16.11 -0.57
N LEU A 613 20.22 -17.22 -0.78
CA LEU A 613 20.73 -18.57 -0.58
C LEU A 613 20.86 -19.27 -1.92
N ASP A 614 21.98 -19.92 -2.17
CA ASP A 614 22.15 -20.74 -3.36
C ASP A 614 21.83 -22.21 -3.03
N LEU A 615 20.94 -22.80 -3.83
CA LEU A 615 20.47 -24.18 -3.71
C LEU A 615 21.00 -25.00 -4.88
N ALA A 616 21.65 -26.11 -4.55
CA ALA A 616 21.90 -27.22 -5.44
C ALA A 616 21.11 -28.44 -4.90
N PRO A 617 21.48 -29.70 -5.17
CA PRO A 617 20.95 -30.82 -4.39
C PRO A 617 21.17 -30.71 -2.86
N ARG A 618 21.94 -29.71 -2.41
CA ARG A 618 22.07 -29.20 -1.03
C ARG A 618 22.23 -27.68 -1.06
N LEU A 619 21.93 -27.01 0.06
CA LEU A 619 22.34 -25.62 0.26
C LEU A 619 23.85 -25.42 0.10
N LEU A 620 24.24 -24.29 -0.50
CA LEU A 620 25.63 -23.89 -0.67
C LEU A 620 26.09 -22.92 0.42
N PRO A 621 27.40 -22.85 0.72
CA PRO A 621 27.91 -22.05 1.83
C PRO A 621 27.87 -20.54 1.57
N THR A 622 27.59 -20.09 0.35
CA THR A 622 27.50 -18.66 0.04
C THR A 622 26.18 -18.06 0.52
N LEU A 623 26.26 -16.92 1.20
CA LEU A 623 25.10 -16.15 1.66
C LEU A 623 25.23 -14.70 1.21
N GLY A 624 24.19 -14.16 0.57
CA GLY A 624 24.08 -12.71 0.34
C GLY A 624 23.16 -12.07 1.37
N LEU A 625 23.65 -11.06 2.09
CA LEU A 625 22.89 -10.25 3.04
C LEU A 625 22.60 -8.89 2.44
N GLU A 626 21.37 -8.63 2.04
CA GLU A 626 20.93 -7.31 1.54
C GLU A 626 20.47 -6.45 2.71
N CYS A 627 21.16 -5.35 2.94
CA CYS A 627 20.98 -4.39 4.01
C CYS A 627 20.30 -3.12 3.49
N SER A 628 19.19 -2.74 4.13
CA SER A 628 18.47 -1.49 3.84
C SER A 628 17.69 -1.02 5.07
N PHE A 629 16.99 0.11 4.93
CA PHE A 629 16.13 0.68 5.98
C PHE A 629 14.65 0.55 5.63
N GLN A 630 13.83 0.30 6.64
CA GLN A 630 12.37 0.27 6.51
C GLN A 630 11.85 1.61 5.97
N GLY A 631 10.76 1.57 5.19
CA GLY A 631 10.21 2.75 4.52
C GLY A 631 10.92 3.11 3.22
N ARG A 632 12.10 2.53 2.93
CA ARG A 632 12.89 2.80 1.71
C ARG A 632 13.25 4.28 1.53
N ALA A 633 13.36 5.01 2.65
CA ALA A 633 13.80 6.40 2.67
C ALA A 633 15.21 6.51 2.05
N GLN A 634 15.40 7.56 1.26
CA GLN A 634 16.63 7.80 0.53
C GLN A 634 17.67 8.50 1.41
N PRO A 635 18.98 8.45 1.09
CA PRO A 635 20.05 9.11 1.86
C PRO A 635 19.77 10.51 2.42
N ALA A 636 19.06 11.38 1.67
CA ALA A 636 18.70 12.72 2.15
C ALA A 636 17.67 12.72 3.30
N GLU A 637 16.85 11.69 3.39
CA GLU A 637 15.78 11.51 4.39
C GLU A 637 16.18 10.49 5.49
N GLU A 638 17.19 9.66 5.21
CA GLU A 638 17.63 8.57 6.06
C GLU A 638 19.15 8.65 6.30
N PRO A 639 19.59 9.39 7.34
CA PRO A 639 21.01 9.63 7.59
C PRO A 639 21.78 8.36 7.97
N ARG A 640 21.10 7.27 8.33
CA ARG A 640 21.77 5.98 8.62
C ARG A 640 22.43 5.37 7.38
N TRP A 641 22.05 5.79 6.16
CA TRP A 641 22.79 5.42 4.94
C TRP A 641 24.26 5.85 5.01
N GLN A 642 24.53 7.08 5.46
CA GLN A 642 25.88 7.59 5.64
C GLN A 642 26.67 6.70 6.60
N LEU A 643 26.08 6.39 7.77
CA LEU A 643 26.71 5.56 8.79
C LEU A 643 27.07 4.16 8.28
N LEU A 644 26.15 3.53 7.52
CA LEU A 644 26.38 2.23 6.91
C LEU A 644 27.56 2.29 5.93
N LEU A 645 27.55 3.26 5.00
CA LEU A 645 28.58 3.34 3.97
C LEU A 645 29.94 3.77 4.54
N ASP A 646 29.98 4.62 5.57
CA ASP A 646 31.21 4.98 6.27
C ASP A 646 31.85 3.78 6.96
N GLU A 647 31.05 2.91 7.60
CA GLU A 647 31.56 1.69 8.21
C GLU A 647 32.08 0.70 7.15
N LEU A 648 31.46 0.64 5.95
CA LEU A 648 32.01 -0.14 4.83
C LEU A 648 33.35 0.41 4.35
N VAL A 649 33.51 1.74 4.27
CA VAL A 649 34.79 2.37 3.93
C VAL A 649 35.86 2.04 4.96
N LYS A 650 35.54 2.19 6.25
CA LYS A 650 36.45 1.87 7.37
C LYS A 650 36.90 0.41 7.36
N ARG A 651 36.04 -0.50 6.91
CA ARG A 651 36.33 -1.94 6.79
C ARG A 651 37.05 -2.31 5.49
N GLY A 652 37.31 -1.33 4.62
CA GLY A 652 37.91 -1.57 3.31
C GLY A 652 37.02 -2.37 2.37
N LEU A 653 35.69 -2.27 2.53
CA LEU A 653 34.67 -2.91 1.67
C LEU A 653 34.08 -1.93 0.64
N CYS A 654 34.27 -0.63 0.86
CA CYS A 654 33.84 0.43 -0.04
C CYS A 654 34.96 1.45 -0.24
N ALA A 655 35.19 1.90 -1.47
CA ALA A 655 36.04 3.06 -1.71
C ALA A 655 35.33 4.35 -1.26
N PRO A 656 36.04 5.35 -0.68
CA PRO A 656 35.44 6.62 -0.29
C PRO A 656 34.71 7.32 -1.44
N SER A 657 35.29 7.33 -2.63
CA SER A 657 34.70 7.92 -3.85
C SER A 657 33.38 7.25 -4.24
N ARG A 658 33.27 5.93 -4.07
CA ARG A 658 32.04 5.18 -4.33
C ARG A 658 30.97 5.45 -3.30
N ARG A 659 31.32 5.53 -2.00
CA ARG A 659 30.38 5.98 -0.96
C ARG A 659 29.77 7.32 -1.33
N ASP A 660 30.60 8.30 -1.66
CA ASP A 660 30.14 9.66 -1.95
C ASP A 660 29.20 9.68 -3.16
N ALA A 661 29.53 8.90 -4.19
CA ALA A 661 28.68 8.74 -5.36
C ALA A 661 27.35 8.02 -5.07
N LEU A 662 27.33 7.02 -4.17
CA LEU A 662 26.09 6.35 -3.76
C LEU A 662 25.14 7.28 -3.00
N LEU A 663 25.69 8.16 -2.15
CA LEU A 663 24.90 9.14 -1.40
C LEU A 663 24.31 10.23 -2.30
N ALA A 664 25.03 10.57 -3.37
CA ALA A 664 24.60 11.55 -4.37
C ALA A 664 23.71 10.97 -5.48
N TRP A 665 23.63 9.64 -5.61
CA TRP A 665 22.85 8.98 -6.66
C TRP A 665 21.33 9.26 -6.63
N PRO A 666 20.64 9.21 -5.47
CA PRO A 666 19.20 9.38 -5.42
C PRO A 666 18.77 10.76 -5.94
N GLY A 667 17.65 10.79 -6.65
CA GLY A 667 17.12 12.02 -7.22
C GLY A 667 16.24 11.75 -8.42
N ARG A 668 15.84 12.82 -9.11
CA ARG A 668 15.04 12.72 -10.34
C ARG A 668 15.85 13.25 -11.51
N THR A 669 15.87 12.48 -12.59
CA THR A 669 16.42 12.89 -13.87
C THR A 669 15.30 12.98 -14.86
N GLN A 670 15.15 14.11 -15.53
CA GLN A 670 14.31 14.20 -16.72
C GLN A 670 15.18 13.96 -17.95
N VAL A 671 14.83 12.96 -18.73
CA VAL A 671 15.49 12.67 -20.00
C VAL A 671 14.59 13.02 -21.17
N SER A 672 15.19 13.62 -22.19
CA SER A 672 14.58 13.74 -23.51
C SER A 672 14.98 12.53 -24.35
N LEU A 673 14.00 11.71 -24.71
CA LEU A 673 14.23 10.59 -25.61
C LEU A 673 14.17 11.05 -27.08
N PRO A 674 14.86 10.37 -28.01
CA PRO A 674 14.90 10.77 -29.41
C PRO A 674 13.50 10.84 -30.07
N ASP A 675 13.43 11.59 -31.17
CA ASP A 675 12.21 11.71 -31.98
C ASP A 675 11.69 10.34 -32.43
N GLY A 676 10.40 10.10 -32.17
CA GLY A 676 9.73 8.83 -32.43
C GLY A 676 9.47 8.00 -31.17
N ALA A 677 10.18 8.22 -30.06
CA ALA A 677 9.81 7.62 -28.78
C ALA A 677 8.41 8.09 -28.37
N ALA A 678 7.51 7.16 -28.03
CA ALA A 678 6.11 7.49 -27.69
C ALA A 678 5.99 8.46 -26.52
N VAL A 679 7.01 8.49 -25.65
CA VAL A 679 7.13 9.44 -24.54
C VAL A 679 8.45 10.21 -24.73
N ARG A 680 8.36 11.41 -25.30
CA ARG A 680 9.52 12.28 -25.57
C ARG A 680 10.24 12.74 -24.31
N GLU A 681 9.51 12.91 -23.21
CA GLU A 681 10.08 13.33 -21.93
C GLU A 681 9.74 12.30 -20.86
N SER A 682 10.74 11.70 -20.24
CA SER A 682 10.55 10.73 -19.16
C SER A 682 11.30 11.17 -17.94
N VAL A 683 10.67 11.02 -16.78
CA VAL A 683 11.33 11.26 -15.50
C VAL A 683 11.72 9.93 -14.92
N PHE A 684 12.96 9.83 -14.46
CA PHE A 684 13.48 8.67 -13.77
C PHE A 684 13.73 9.03 -12.31
N ASP A 685 13.03 8.33 -11.42
CA ASP A 685 13.27 8.36 -9.99
C ASP A 685 14.40 7.37 -9.67
N LYS A 686 15.59 7.93 -9.41
CA LYS A 686 16.82 7.23 -9.05
C LYS A 686 16.84 7.03 -7.55
N ARG A 687 17.10 5.80 -7.11
CA ARG A 687 17.09 5.41 -5.70
C ARG A 687 18.26 4.51 -5.35
N LEU A 688 18.75 4.60 -4.12
CA LEU A 688 19.58 3.58 -3.50
C LEU A 688 18.66 2.52 -2.89
N ALA A 689 18.65 1.32 -3.47
CA ALA A 689 17.72 0.26 -3.07
C ALA A 689 18.21 -0.49 -1.82
N HIS A 690 19.44 -1.00 -1.89
CA HIS A 690 20.10 -1.70 -0.79
C HIS A 690 21.62 -1.84 -1.03
N VAL A 691 22.36 -2.14 0.03
CA VAL A 691 23.74 -2.64 -0.04
C VAL A 691 23.71 -4.14 0.21
N LYS A 692 24.46 -4.93 -0.55
CA LYS A 692 24.57 -6.38 -0.36
C LYS A 692 25.97 -6.75 0.08
N LEU A 693 26.03 -7.58 1.13
CA LEU A 693 27.24 -8.20 1.64
C LEU A 693 27.23 -9.67 1.25
N GLY A 694 28.19 -10.10 0.44
CA GLY A 694 28.40 -11.50 0.07
C GLY A 694 29.35 -12.17 1.05
N LEU A 695 28.85 -13.17 1.78
CA LEU A 695 29.61 -14.03 2.68
C LEU A 695 29.94 -15.31 1.92
N THR A 696 31.19 -15.44 1.49
CA THR A 696 31.69 -16.62 0.76
C THR A 696 32.60 -17.51 1.61
N GLY A 697 32.70 -17.22 2.90
CA GLY A 697 33.72 -17.77 3.82
C GLY A 697 34.86 -16.78 4.06
N ALA A 698 35.53 -16.90 5.21
CA ALA A 698 36.68 -16.07 5.54
C ALA A 698 37.84 -16.27 4.53
N PRO A 699 38.59 -15.21 4.18
CA PRO A 699 38.54 -13.85 4.72
C PRO A 699 37.67 -12.86 3.91
N LEU A 700 37.04 -13.29 2.82
CA LEU A 700 36.50 -12.34 1.83
C LEU A 700 35.01 -12.07 2.05
N ILE A 701 34.70 -10.82 2.38
CA ILE A 701 33.34 -10.26 2.24
C ILE A 701 33.36 -9.37 1.00
N GLU A 702 32.44 -9.60 0.07
CA GLU A 702 32.23 -8.71 -1.07
C GLU A 702 31.09 -7.73 -0.76
N ALA A 703 31.26 -6.45 -1.06
CA ALA A 703 30.19 -5.46 -0.94
C ALA A 703 29.77 -4.90 -2.31
N LYS A 704 28.45 -4.80 -2.49
CA LYS A 704 27.79 -4.32 -3.71
C LYS A 704 26.68 -3.35 -3.33
N ALA A 705 26.34 -2.41 -4.20
CA ALA A 705 25.13 -1.61 -4.05
C ALA A 705 24.19 -1.83 -5.23
N TYR A 706 22.89 -1.78 -4.94
CA TYR A 706 21.83 -1.87 -5.92
C TYR A 706 21.16 -0.52 -6.03
N LEU A 707 21.21 0.03 -7.24
CA LEU A 707 20.63 1.29 -7.63
C LEU A 707 19.34 0.99 -8.37
N ALA A 708 18.21 1.52 -7.93
CA ALA A 708 16.94 1.37 -8.63
C ALA A 708 16.67 2.63 -9.47
N THR A 709 16.03 2.43 -10.61
CA THR A 709 15.52 3.50 -11.48
C THR A 709 14.09 3.17 -11.83
N HIS A 710 13.17 4.06 -11.43
CA HIS A 710 11.76 3.94 -11.76
C HIS A 710 11.41 5.01 -12.80
N ARG A 711 10.96 4.59 -13.98
CA ARG A 711 10.46 5.51 -14.98
C ARG A 711 9.05 5.96 -14.58
N THR A 712 8.81 7.26 -14.55
CA THR A 712 7.50 7.87 -14.33
C THR A 712 7.05 8.63 -15.57
N SER A 713 5.75 8.60 -15.85
CA SER A 713 5.14 9.42 -16.92
C SER A 713 4.86 10.86 -16.50
N GLU A 714 5.19 11.22 -15.25
CA GLU A 714 5.03 12.57 -14.73
C GLU A 714 6.04 13.51 -15.39
N LEU A 715 5.56 14.52 -16.12
CA LEU A 715 6.37 15.68 -16.46
C LEU A 715 6.72 16.43 -15.17
N LEU A 716 7.98 16.81 -14.97
CA LEU A 716 8.32 17.72 -13.88
C LEU A 716 7.61 19.05 -14.13
N SER A 717 6.74 19.48 -13.22
CA SER A 717 6.25 20.85 -13.26
C SER A 717 7.45 21.79 -13.22
N PRO A 718 7.56 22.77 -14.13
CA PRO A 718 8.63 23.76 -14.06
C PRO A 718 8.58 24.43 -12.68
N ARG A 719 9.73 24.43 -11.98
CA ARG A 719 9.89 25.06 -10.67
C ARG A 719 9.87 26.58 -10.77
#